data_AF-A0A1Y0C0X0-F1
#
_entry.id   AF-A0A1Y0C0X0-F1
#
_cell.length_a   1.000
_cell.length_b   1.000
_cell.length_c   1.000
_cell.angle_alpha   90.00
_cell.angle_beta   90.00
_cell.angle_gamma   90.00
#
_symmetry.space_group_name_H-M   'P 1'
#
loop_
_entity.id
_entity.type
_entity.pdbx_description
1 polymer ?
#
loop_
_entity_poly.entity_id
_entity_poly.type
_entity_poly.pdbx_seq_one_letter_code
_entity_poly.pdbx_strand_id
1 'polypeptide(L)'
;MTDTDLFTADNSNDTGELSNAVTAATPAETPAAAPSAPTSDARAANPRPASLSTMVLPELRALAKEIGVEGASGLRKSELIAAIRAHRGETNGRGGAATAEAKSDTEAPAEQPTRPRRERRGSSRQAGAPAADAEPAKQAEGDKPAEVEAKPAEQEKPAQQEQPAKQEKQDRPARQDRQDRQDKSEKQDASDKADTKSADERSDQQGDQQTRGGNAGGNAGEDDGDGRQGRRGRRFRDRRRRGERGGEGESGGRNETELREDDVVQPVAGILDVLDNYAFVRTSGYLAGPNDVYVSMNMVRKNGLRRGDAVTGAVRVPREGEGGGQNPRQKFNPLVRLDSVNGGPVENAKNRPDFTKLTPLYPNQRLRLETTPERLTTRVIDLIMPIGKGQRALIVSPPKAGKTTIMQDIANAITKNNPECHLMVVLVDERPEEVTDMQRSVKGEVIASTFDRPPSDHTQAAELAIERAKRLVEQGKDVVVLLDSITRLGRAYNNASPASGRILSGGVDSTALYPPKRFLGAARNIEHGGSLTIIATAMVETGSTGDTVIFEEFKGTGNAELKLDRKIAERRVFPAVDVNPSGTRKDELLLSPDEFAIVHKLRRVLSGLDSHQAIDLLMSQLRKTKNNYEFLVQVSKTAPGSMDVD
;
A
#
# COMPACT_ATOMS: atom_id res chain seq x y z
N MET A 1 46.33 -37.15 38.75
CA MET A 1 45.48 -38.29 39.14
C MET A 1 44.12 -38.02 38.52
N THR A 2 43.79 -38.56 37.34
CA THR A 2 43.56 -40.00 36.97
C THR A 2 42.25 -40.53 37.57
N ASP A 3 41.31 -41.15 36.86
CA ASP A 3 41.11 -41.55 35.44
C ASP A 3 39.58 -41.80 35.25
N THR A 4 38.89 -41.87 34.09
CA THR A 4 39.05 -41.70 32.62
C THR A 4 37.60 -41.57 32.04
N ASP A 5 37.20 -41.38 30.77
CA ASP A 5 37.75 -41.15 29.40
C ASP A 5 36.62 -40.37 28.63
N LEU A 6 36.73 -39.69 27.48
CA LEU A 6 37.43 -39.82 26.18
C LEU A 6 36.80 -40.79 25.15
N PHE A 7 36.22 -40.22 24.08
CA PHE A 7 36.28 -40.76 22.71
C PHE A 7 35.84 -39.69 21.69
N THR A 8 36.67 -39.41 20.68
CA THR A 8 36.34 -38.53 19.54
C THR A 8 37.07 -38.98 18.28
N ALA A 9 36.31 -39.15 17.19
CA ALA A 9 36.71 -39.10 15.77
C ALA A 9 37.93 -39.90 15.26
N ASP A 10 37.77 -40.50 14.08
CA ASP A 10 38.84 -40.51 13.07
C ASP A 10 38.22 -40.31 11.67
N ASN A 11 39.03 -39.84 10.71
CA ASN A 11 38.57 -39.30 9.44
C ASN A 11 39.69 -39.34 8.38
N SER A 12 39.64 -40.28 7.44
CA SER A 12 40.66 -40.43 6.38
C SER A 12 40.06 -40.79 5.02
N ASN A 13 40.56 -40.11 3.97
CA ASN A 13 40.32 -40.48 2.57
C ASN A 13 41.37 -41.50 2.12
N ASP A 14 41.03 -42.33 1.13
CA ASP A 14 41.84 -42.37 -0.09
C ASP A 14 40.95 -42.74 -1.31
N THR A 15 41.58 -42.95 -2.47
CA THR A 15 41.05 -42.81 -3.82
C THR A 15 41.22 -44.11 -4.64
N GLY A 16 40.47 -44.28 -5.75
CA GLY A 16 40.64 -45.46 -6.62
C GLY A 16 39.50 -45.77 -7.62
N GLU A 17 39.47 -45.02 -8.71
CA GLU A 17 39.07 -45.42 -10.09
C GLU A 17 37.99 -46.50 -10.41
N LEU A 18 37.04 -46.08 -11.27
CA LEU A 18 36.49 -46.79 -12.46
C LEU A 18 35.78 -48.16 -12.26
N SER A 19 34.57 -48.37 -12.80
CA SER A 19 34.28 -48.25 -14.24
C SER A 19 32.81 -48.49 -14.64
N ASN A 20 32.50 -48.11 -15.87
CA ASN A 20 31.42 -48.59 -16.76
C ASN A 20 29.95 -48.17 -16.52
N ALA A 21 29.27 -47.95 -17.64
CA ALA A 21 27.86 -47.55 -17.76
C ALA A 21 27.04 -48.67 -18.41
N VAL A 22 25.70 -48.58 -18.30
CA VAL A 22 24.75 -49.38 -19.09
C VAL A 22 23.68 -48.46 -19.64
N THR A 23 23.41 -48.57 -20.94
CA THR A 23 22.38 -47.81 -21.66
C THR A 23 21.48 -48.75 -22.46
N ALA A 24 20.17 -48.47 -22.43
CA ALA A 24 19.13 -48.90 -23.36
C ALA A 24 18.89 -50.42 -23.60
N ALA A 25 17.65 -50.84 -23.35
CA ALA A 25 16.85 -51.59 -24.33
C ALA A 25 15.34 -51.49 -24.01
N THR A 26 14.51 -51.36 -25.05
CA THR A 26 13.05 -51.54 -24.97
C THR A 26 12.71 -53.05 -25.05
N PRO A 27 11.47 -53.46 -24.75
CA PRO A 27 10.58 -53.76 -25.87
C PRO A 27 9.16 -53.21 -25.69
N ALA A 28 8.41 -53.17 -26.78
CA ALA A 28 7.01 -52.77 -26.81
C ALA A 28 6.18 -53.80 -27.57
N GLU A 29 4.92 -53.97 -27.20
CA GLU A 29 3.84 -54.27 -28.16
C GLU A 29 2.46 -53.93 -27.57
N THR A 30 1.49 -53.73 -28.46
CA THR A 30 0.12 -53.27 -28.17
C THR A 30 -0.89 -54.27 -28.77
N PRO A 31 -2.15 -54.28 -28.29
CA PRO A 31 -3.20 -53.65 -29.10
C PRO A 31 -4.16 -52.81 -28.23
N ALA A 32 -4.50 -51.57 -28.58
CA ALA A 32 -5.18 -51.10 -29.80
C ALA A 32 -6.68 -51.51 -29.82
N ALA A 33 -7.53 -50.59 -29.37
CA ALA A 33 -8.98 -50.61 -29.55
C ALA A 33 -9.44 -49.27 -30.14
N ALA A 34 -10.28 -49.31 -31.17
CA ALA A 34 -10.70 -48.15 -31.97
C ALA A 34 -12.05 -47.56 -31.46
N PRO A 35 -12.38 -46.29 -31.79
CA PRO A 35 -13.50 -45.60 -31.17
C PRO A 35 -14.87 -45.98 -31.77
N SER A 36 -15.91 -45.93 -30.94
CA SER A 36 -17.32 -46.01 -31.35
C SER A 36 -18.08 -44.74 -30.97
N ALA A 37 -18.98 -44.32 -31.86
CA ALA A 37 -19.90 -43.21 -31.67
C ALA A 37 -21.31 -43.63 -32.14
N PRO A 38 -22.34 -42.81 -31.89
CA PRO A 38 -23.16 -42.89 -30.69
C PRO A 38 -24.41 -43.76 -30.90
N THR A 39 -24.86 -44.45 -29.85
CA THR A 39 -26.19 -45.06 -29.81
C THR A 39 -27.16 -44.18 -29.01
N SER A 40 -28.34 -43.97 -29.58
CA SER A 40 -29.47 -43.32 -28.91
C SER A 40 -30.16 -44.28 -27.95
N ASP A 41 -30.43 -43.84 -26.73
CA ASP A 41 -31.61 -44.33 -26.02
C ASP A 41 -32.25 -43.19 -25.20
N ALA A 42 -33.57 -43.15 -25.16
CA ALA A 42 -34.33 -41.98 -24.72
C ALA A 42 -35.39 -42.35 -23.69
N ARG A 43 -35.14 -42.03 -22.41
CA ARG A 43 -36.17 -41.95 -21.38
C ARG A 43 -36.00 -40.70 -20.52
N ALA A 44 -37.10 -40.00 -20.30
CA ALA A 44 -37.10 -38.61 -19.89
C ALA A 44 -36.76 -38.42 -18.40
N ALA A 45 -35.88 -37.46 -18.13
CA ALA A 45 -35.73 -36.80 -16.84
C ALA A 45 -35.80 -35.28 -17.08
N ASN A 46 -36.76 -34.60 -16.48
CA ASN A 46 -36.96 -33.16 -16.70
C ASN A 46 -35.72 -32.35 -16.25
N PRO A 47 -35.10 -31.54 -17.13
CA PRO A 47 -34.05 -30.62 -16.72
C PRO A 47 -34.66 -29.55 -15.81
N ARG A 48 -34.12 -29.40 -14.60
CA ARG A 48 -34.47 -28.27 -13.72
C ARG A 48 -34.03 -26.98 -14.41
N PRO A 49 -34.84 -25.91 -14.42
CA PRO A 49 -34.47 -24.67 -15.10
C PRO A 49 -33.20 -24.07 -14.48
N ALA A 50 -32.19 -23.84 -15.31
CA ALA A 50 -30.98 -23.15 -14.90
C ALA A 50 -31.31 -21.72 -14.42
N SER A 51 -30.52 -21.18 -13.49
CA SER A 51 -30.83 -19.87 -12.90
C SER A 51 -30.75 -18.77 -13.97
N LEU A 52 -31.80 -17.95 -14.10
CA LEU A 52 -31.83 -16.84 -15.06
C LEU A 52 -30.69 -15.82 -14.78
N SER A 53 -30.22 -15.77 -13.53
CA SER A 53 -29.02 -15.03 -13.11
C SER A 53 -27.72 -15.47 -13.78
N THR A 54 -27.53 -16.76 -14.04
CA THR A 54 -26.28 -17.33 -14.57
C THR A 54 -26.18 -17.33 -16.09
N MET A 55 -27.30 -17.26 -16.81
CA MET A 55 -27.32 -17.19 -18.29
C MET A 55 -26.64 -15.92 -18.84
N VAL A 56 -26.15 -15.99 -20.07
CA VAL A 56 -25.52 -14.87 -20.79
C VAL A 56 -26.58 -14.02 -21.50
N LEU A 57 -26.27 -12.77 -21.83
CA LEU A 57 -27.22 -11.83 -22.48
C LEU A 57 -27.87 -12.35 -23.79
N PRO A 58 -27.16 -13.03 -24.71
CA PRO A 58 -27.78 -13.61 -25.91
C PRO A 58 -28.78 -14.72 -25.58
N GLU A 59 -28.48 -15.59 -24.62
CA GLU A 59 -29.35 -16.68 -24.16
C GLU A 59 -30.63 -16.13 -23.55
N LEU A 60 -30.51 -15.13 -22.67
CA LEU A 60 -31.65 -14.44 -22.07
C LEU A 60 -32.52 -13.75 -23.12
N ARG A 61 -31.94 -13.20 -24.20
CA ARG A 61 -32.71 -12.60 -25.31
C ARG A 61 -33.38 -13.65 -26.19
N ALA A 62 -32.76 -14.79 -26.42
CA ALA A 62 -33.39 -15.91 -27.13
C ALA A 62 -34.59 -16.45 -26.34
N LEU A 63 -34.39 -16.72 -25.05
CA LEU A 63 -35.41 -17.25 -24.15
C LEU A 63 -36.54 -16.24 -23.85
N ALA A 64 -36.23 -14.93 -23.81
CA ALA A 64 -37.25 -13.88 -23.77
C ALA A 64 -38.10 -13.84 -25.06
N LYS A 65 -37.48 -13.99 -26.23
CA LYS A 65 -38.18 -14.04 -27.53
C LYS A 65 -39.05 -15.29 -27.66
N GLU A 66 -38.56 -16.45 -27.19
CA GLU A 66 -39.30 -17.72 -27.15
C GLU A 66 -40.55 -17.65 -26.26
N ILE A 67 -40.47 -16.94 -25.13
CA ILE A 67 -41.57 -16.75 -24.18
C ILE A 67 -42.55 -15.64 -24.60
N GLY A 68 -42.21 -14.83 -25.62
CA GLY A 68 -43.08 -13.76 -26.14
C GLY A 68 -42.87 -12.37 -25.52
N VAL A 69 -41.75 -12.14 -24.83
CA VAL A 69 -41.44 -10.84 -24.21
C VAL A 69 -41.11 -9.80 -25.29
N GLU A 70 -42.04 -8.87 -25.52
CA GLU A 70 -41.85 -7.74 -26.43
C GLU A 70 -40.70 -6.82 -25.97
N GLY A 71 -40.02 -6.15 -26.91
CA GLY A 71 -38.92 -5.22 -26.62
C GLY A 71 -37.61 -5.84 -26.10
N ALA A 72 -37.53 -7.17 -25.95
CA ALA A 72 -36.38 -7.89 -25.37
C ALA A 72 -34.99 -7.57 -25.96
N SER A 73 -34.92 -7.09 -27.21
CA SER A 73 -33.68 -6.65 -27.86
C SER A 73 -33.04 -5.39 -27.25
N GLY A 74 -33.84 -4.47 -26.70
CA GLY A 74 -33.37 -3.22 -26.09
C GLY A 74 -33.00 -3.34 -24.61
N LEU A 75 -33.61 -4.30 -23.90
CA LEU A 75 -33.49 -4.46 -22.45
C LEU A 75 -32.09 -4.88 -21.97
N ARG A 76 -31.73 -4.44 -20.76
CA ARG A 76 -30.52 -4.83 -20.01
C ARG A 76 -30.71 -6.19 -19.32
N LYS A 77 -29.63 -6.82 -18.86
CA LYS A 77 -29.66 -8.18 -18.29
C LYS A 77 -30.65 -8.33 -17.13
N SER A 78 -30.69 -7.36 -16.22
CA SER A 78 -31.60 -7.31 -15.07
C SER A 78 -33.07 -7.20 -15.48
N GLU A 79 -33.37 -6.36 -16.47
CA GLU A 79 -34.72 -6.13 -17.01
C GLU A 79 -35.23 -7.37 -17.75
N LEU A 80 -34.38 -8.02 -18.55
CA LEU A 80 -34.66 -9.31 -19.19
C LEU A 80 -35.02 -10.39 -18.16
N ILE A 81 -34.21 -10.56 -17.11
CA ILE A 81 -34.48 -11.54 -16.05
C ILE A 81 -35.80 -11.24 -15.33
N ALA A 82 -36.11 -9.96 -15.07
CA ALA A 82 -37.37 -9.55 -14.45
C ALA A 82 -38.58 -9.84 -15.36
N ALA A 83 -38.50 -9.49 -16.65
CA ALA A 83 -39.56 -9.72 -17.62
C ALA A 83 -39.82 -11.23 -17.85
N ILE A 84 -38.77 -12.05 -17.98
CA ILE A 84 -38.88 -13.51 -18.10
C ILE A 84 -39.57 -14.11 -16.86
N ARG A 85 -39.24 -13.62 -15.65
CA ARG A 85 -39.90 -14.09 -14.41
C ARG A 85 -41.36 -13.69 -14.32
N ALA A 86 -41.68 -12.44 -14.65
CA ALA A 86 -43.06 -11.96 -14.69
C ALA A 86 -43.91 -12.80 -15.67
N HIS A 87 -43.37 -13.07 -16.86
CA HIS A 87 -44.03 -13.87 -17.90
C HIS A 87 -44.08 -15.38 -17.58
N ARG A 88 -43.34 -15.84 -16.56
CA ARG A 88 -43.42 -17.20 -15.99
C ARG A 88 -44.28 -17.29 -14.71
N GLY A 89 -44.81 -16.18 -14.20
CA GLY A 89 -45.59 -16.14 -12.96
C GLY A 89 -44.77 -16.32 -11.68
N GLU A 90 -43.42 -16.23 -11.73
CA GLU A 90 -42.54 -16.37 -10.56
C GLU A 90 -42.65 -15.14 -9.64
N THR A 91 -43.58 -15.17 -8.67
CA THR A 91 -43.77 -14.08 -7.69
C THR A 91 -42.84 -14.18 -6.48
N ASN A 92 -42.50 -13.04 -5.88
CA ASN A 92 -41.52 -12.95 -4.79
C ASN A 92 -42.02 -13.57 -3.48
N GLY A 93 -41.38 -14.64 -3.03
CA GLY A 93 -41.57 -15.16 -1.66
C GLY A 93 -40.97 -14.22 -0.61
N ARG A 94 -41.81 -13.68 0.28
CA ARG A 94 -41.41 -12.99 1.53
C ARG A 94 -42.32 -13.42 2.68
N GLY A 95 -41.71 -13.91 3.77
CA GLY A 95 -42.41 -14.07 5.05
C GLY A 95 -42.62 -12.71 5.72
N GLY A 96 -43.82 -12.45 6.23
CA GLY A 96 -44.27 -11.09 6.56
C GLY A 96 -44.39 -10.74 8.05
N ALA A 97 -44.82 -9.50 8.27
CA ALA A 97 -45.51 -8.97 9.44
C ALA A 97 -46.34 -7.75 8.97
N ALA A 98 -47.50 -7.45 9.57
CA ALA A 98 -48.47 -6.53 8.95
C ALA A 98 -49.34 -5.71 9.93
N THR A 99 -49.65 -4.47 9.51
CA THR A 99 -50.80 -3.59 9.85
C THR A 99 -50.85 -2.52 8.73
N ALA A 100 -51.90 -2.27 7.93
CA ALA A 100 -53.32 -1.96 8.22
C ALA A 100 -53.48 -0.54 8.84
N GLU A 101 -54.32 0.41 8.36
CA GLU A 101 -55.28 0.56 7.23
C GLU A 101 -55.44 2.08 6.90
N ALA A 102 -56.13 2.60 5.87
CA ALA A 102 -56.44 2.21 4.47
C ALA A 102 -57.33 3.30 3.79
N LYS A 103 -57.58 3.20 2.46
CA LYS A 103 -58.62 3.89 1.63
C LYS A 103 -58.49 5.43 1.41
N SER A 104 -58.93 6.02 0.29
CA SER A 104 -59.54 5.52 -0.98
C SER A 104 -59.49 6.57 -2.11
N ASP A 105 -59.42 6.12 -3.38
CA ASP A 105 -60.08 6.62 -4.62
C ASP A 105 -59.94 8.12 -5.03
N THR A 106 -59.60 8.58 -6.26
CA THR A 106 -59.15 8.06 -7.59
C THR A 106 -58.59 9.30 -8.39
N GLU A 107 -58.08 9.35 -9.64
CA GLU A 107 -57.80 8.40 -10.74
C GLU A 107 -56.54 8.79 -11.58
N ALA A 108 -56.68 9.43 -12.76
CA ALA A 108 -55.66 9.67 -13.79
C ALA A 108 -56.06 10.86 -14.73
N PRO A 109 -55.29 11.33 -15.75
CA PRO A 109 -54.02 10.80 -16.32
C PRO A 109 -52.93 11.86 -16.71
N ALA A 110 -51.90 11.37 -17.45
CA ALA A 110 -51.06 12.06 -18.45
C ALA A 110 -49.77 12.86 -18.04
N GLU A 111 -48.63 12.23 -18.39
CA GLU A 111 -47.42 12.75 -19.07
C GLU A 111 -46.72 14.10 -18.76
N GLN A 112 -45.40 13.98 -18.49
CA GLN A 112 -44.25 14.71 -19.10
C GLN A 112 -44.24 16.27 -19.18
N PRO A 113 -43.14 16.93 -18.76
CA PRO A 113 -41.92 16.93 -19.59
C PRO A 113 -40.56 16.87 -18.87
N THR A 114 -39.53 16.50 -19.64
CA THR A 114 -38.12 16.48 -19.22
C THR A 114 -37.43 17.85 -19.37
N ARG A 115 -36.38 18.11 -18.58
CA ARG A 115 -35.59 19.37 -18.63
C ARG A 115 -34.26 19.19 -19.38
N PRO A 116 -33.98 19.98 -20.44
CA PRO A 116 -32.63 20.11 -21.01
C PRO A 116 -31.73 21.09 -20.22
N ARG A 117 -30.51 21.33 -20.72
CA ARG A 117 -29.34 21.89 -20.00
C ARG A 117 -28.58 22.93 -20.85
N ARG A 118 -27.81 23.83 -20.18
CA ARG A 118 -26.95 24.95 -20.68
C ARG A 118 -27.64 26.33 -20.50
N GLU A 119 -26.97 27.48 -20.39
CA GLU A 119 -25.53 27.88 -20.50
C GLU A 119 -25.30 29.19 -19.69
N ARG A 120 -24.15 29.48 -19.05
CA ARG A 120 -22.91 30.19 -19.52
C ARG A 120 -22.08 30.54 -18.24
N ARG A 121 -20.74 30.64 -18.18
CA ARG A 121 -19.73 31.50 -18.87
C ARG A 121 -19.87 33.02 -18.63
N GLY A 122 -18.94 33.64 -17.88
CA GLY A 122 -18.79 35.10 -17.76
C GLY A 122 -17.76 35.51 -16.69
N SER A 123 -16.80 36.40 -17.02
CA SER A 123 -15.60 36.70 -16.22
C SER A 123 -15.36 38.20 -15.97
N SER A 124 -14.89 38.59 -14.79
CA SER A 124 -14.09 39.81 -14.50
C SER A 124 -13.63 39.81 -13.02
N ARG A 125 -12.33 39.88 -12.69
CA ARG A 125 -11.41 41.05 -12.56
C ARG A 125 -11.49 41.85 -11.23
N GLN A 126 -10.50 41.57 -10.37
CA GLN A 126 -9.50 42.53 -9.83
C GLN A 126 -9.87 43.51 -8.69
N ALA A 127 -8.84 43.90 -7.92
CA ALA A 127 -8.84 44.73 -6.70
C ALA A 127 -9.53 44.10 -5.46
N GLY A 128 -9.14 44.42 -4.22
CA GLY A 128 -8.02 45.25 -3.74
C GLY A 128 -7.91 45.14 -2.21
N ALA A 129 -6.74 45.42 -1.63
CA ALA A 129 -6.52 45.32 -0.17
C ALA A 129 -6.50 46.71 0.51
N PRO A 130 -6.98 46.80 1.77
CA PRO A 130 -6.60 47.86 2.70
C PRO A 130 -5.87 47.32 3.96
N ALA A 131 -5.09 48.20 4.60
CA ALA A 131 -4.56 48.06 5.96
C ALA A 131 -5.45 48.88 6.95
N ALA A 132 -5.17 49.12 8.24
CA ALA A 132 -3.96 48.95 9.06
C ALA A 132 -4.30 48.77 10.57
N ASP A 133 -3.42 49.28 11.46
CA ASP A 133 -3.54 49.46 12.92
C ASP A 133 -3.34 48.22 13.84
N ALA A 134 -2.57 48.28 14.94
CA ALA A 134 -1.62 49.32 15.42
C ALA A 134 -0.55 48.74 16.40
N GLU A 135 0.45 49.57 16.73
CA GLU A 135 1.66 49.35 17.56
C GLU A 135 1.40 49.35 19.11
N PRO A 136 2.40 49.30 20.06
CA PRO A 136 3.88 49.35 19.93
C PRO A 136 4.72 48.34 20.81
N ALA A 137 6.06 48.28 20.62
CA ALA A 137 7.05 48.88 21.57
C ALA A 137 8.49 48.26 21.63
N LYS A 138 9.50 49.17 21.70
CA LYS A 138 10.91 49.07 22.22
C LYS A 138 12.09 48.59 21.34
N GLN A 139 12.92 49.59 20.95
CA GLN A 139 14.37 49.79 21.28
C GLN A 139 15.41 48.66 21.06
N ALA A 140 16.68 48.92 20.64
CA ALA A 140 17.35 50.13 20.11
C ALA A 140 18.76 49.76 19.52
N GLU A 141 19.37 50.67 18.73
CA GLU A 141 20.80 50.74 18.32
C GLU A 141 21.41 49.55 17.51
N GLY A 142 22.37 49.72 16.59
CA GLY A 142 22.83 50.93 15.88
C GLY A 142 24.33 50.92 15.48
N ASP A 143 24.66 50.85 14.17
CA ASP A 143 25.95 51.35 13.61
C ASP A 143 25.90 51.56 12.07
N LYS A 144 26.93 52.17 11.47
CA LYS A 144 27.11 52.48 10.03
C LYS A 144 28.49 52.07 9.49
N PRO A 145 28.63 51.94 8.15
CA PRO A 145 29.77 52.60 7.47
C PRO A 145 29.33 53.68 6.45
N ALA A 146 30.31 54.36 5.83
CA ALA A 146 30.11 55.53 4.94
C ALA A 146 30.60 55.31 3.48
N GLU A 147 30.39 56.32 2.63
CA GLU A 147 30.50 56.32 1.16
C GLU A 147 31.93 56.54 0.59
N VAL A 148 32.13 56.16 -0.68
CA VAL A 148 32.89 56.98 -1.67
C VAL A 148 32.22 56.90 -3.06
N GLU A 149 31.93 58.09 -3.60
CA GLU A 149 31.59 58.57 -4.96
C GLU A 149 31.48 57.65 -6.21
N ALA A 150 30.43 57.89 -7.04
CA ALA A 150 30.56 58.36 -8.43
C ALA A 150 29.18 58.84 -9.00
N LYS A 151 29.16 59.74 -10.00
CA LYS A 151 27.92 60.34 -10.59
C LYS A 151 27.62 59.85 -12.03
N PRO A 152 26.33 59.73 -12.44
CA PRO A 152 25.89 59.51 -13.82
C PRO A 152 25.40 60.80 -14.53
N ALA A 153 25.11 60.70 -15.84
CA ALA A 153 24.43 61.73 -16.64
C ALA A 153 23.49 61.11 -17.71
N GLU A 154 22.56 61.90 -18.25
CA GLU A 154 21.34 61.52 -18.97
C GLU A 154 21.52 61.18 -20.47
N GLN A 155 20.51 60.51 -21.09
CA GLN A 155 19.81 61.03 -22.29
C GLN A 155 18.56 60.21 -22.68
N GLU A 156 17.67 60.81 -23.50
CA GLU A 156 16.36 60.28 -23.91
C GLU A 156 16.21 60.01 -25.43
N LYS A 157 15.00 59.55 -25.81
CA LYS A 157 14.38 59.21 -27.13
C LYS A 157 14.33 60.41 -28.13
N PRO A 158 13.92 60.28 -29.44
CA PRO A 158 13.01 59.27 -30.03
C PRO A 158 13.39 58.71 -31.43
N ALA A 159 12.52 58.76 -32.45
CA ALA A 159 12.44 57.78 -33.56
C ALA A 159 11.91 58.34 -34.92
N GLN A 160 11.71 57.42 -35.90
CA GLN A 160 10.89 57.46 -37.14
C GLN A 160 11.54 57.66 -38.55
N GLN A 161 11.33 56.61 -39.38
CA GLN A 161 10.82 56.57 -40.78
C GLN A 161 11.66 56.73 -42.08
N GLU A 162 11.18 55.94 -43.07
CA GLU A 162 11.23 56.02 -44.54
C GLU A 162 12.43 55.46 -45.37
N GLN A 163 12.20 55.38 -46.70
CA GLN A 163 12.68 54.38 -47.69
C GLN A 163 13.02 55.09 -49.02
N PRO A 164 13.71 54.51 -50.06
CA PRO A 164 13.09 53.46 -50.92
C PRO A 164 13.99 52.54 -51.83
N ALA A 165 13.34 51.52 -52.44
CA ALA A 165 13.49 51.03 -53.84
C ALA A 165 14.59 50.05 -54.36
N LYS A 166 14.10 48.96 -54.98
CA LYS A 166 14.37 48.36 -56.35
C LYS A 166 15.12 47.01 -56.57
N GLN A 167 14.42 46.11 -57.31
CA GLN A 167 14.86 45.05 -58.28
C GLN A 167 15.72 43.87 -57.72
N GLU A 168 15.66 42.60 -58.15
CA GLU A 168 14.95 41.76 -59.17
C GLU A 168 15.04 40.26 -58.70
N LYS A 169 14.57 39.16 -59.35
CA LYS A 169 13.33 38.74 -60.05
C LYS A 169 13.45 37.20 -60.35
N GLN A 170 12.41 36.57 -60.92
CA GLN A 170 12.34 35.14 -61.37
C GLN A 170 12.13 34.07 -60.26
N ASP A 171 11.38 32.97 -60.44
CA ASP A 171 10.43 32.62 -61.53
C ASP A 171 9.26 31.70 -61.08
N ARG A 172 8.33 31.38 -62.01
CA ARG A 172 7.04 30.64 -61.86
C ARG A 172 6.74 29.89 -63.20
N PRO A 173 5.64 29.13 -63.43
CA PRO A 173 4.54 28.61 -62.59
C PRO A 173 4.32 27.07 -62.72
N ALA A 174 3.24 26.43 -62.22
CA ALA A 174 1.88 26.25 -62.80
C ALA A 174 0.91 25.73 -61.69
N ARG A 175 -0.41 26.01 -61.60
CA ARG A 175 -1.57 25.92 -62.55
C ARG A 175 -1.92 24.46 -62.92
N GLN A 176 -3.16 23.98 -62.96
CA GLN A 176 -4.56 24.48 -62.75
C GLN A 176 -5.47 23.23 -62.45
N ASP A 177 -6.74 23.23 -62.02
CA ASP A 177 -7.78 24.22 -61.66
C ASP A 177 -8.84 23.55 -60.70
N ARG A 178 -9.77 24.21 -59.96
CA ARG A 178 -11.16 24.72 -60.26
C ARG A 178 -12.17 23.68 -60.80
N GLN A 179 -13.51 23.75 -60.59
CA GLN A 179 -14.46 24.75 -60.01
C GLN A 179 -15.75 23.99 -59.53
N ASP A 180 -16.81 24.48 -58.85
CA ASP A 180 -17.21 25.83 -58.39
C ASP A 180 -18.23 25.85 -57.19
N ARG A 181 -18.35 27.03 -56.55
CA ARG A 181 -19.49 27.75 -55.89
C ARG A 181 -20.86 27.14 -55.52
N GLN A 182 -21.40 27.62 -54.38
CA GLN A 182 -22.29 28.82 -54.23
C GLN A 182 -22.20 29.33 -52.76
N ASP A 183 -21.90 30.61 -52.51
CA ASP A 183 -22.82 31.76 -52.26
C ASP A 183 -23.80 31.57 -51.07
N LYS A 184 -24.06 32.56 -50.19
CA LYS A 184 -23.91 34.03 -50.36
C LYS A 184 -23.64 34.81 -49.05
N SER A 185 -23.11 36.01 -49.26
CA SER A 185 -22.94 37.20 -48.41
C SER A 185 -24.23 37.74 -47.73
N GLU A 186 -24.26 38.77 -46.83
CA GLU A 186 -23.27 39.81 -46.45
C GLU A 186 -23.58 40.47 -45.06
N LYS A 187 -22.55 41.09 -44.42
CA LYS A 187 -22.43 42.48 -43.85
C LYS A 187 -23.66 43.24 -43.23
N GLN A 188 -23.53 44.26 -42.36
CA GLN A 188 -22.37 45.02 -41.83
C GLN A 188 -22.65 45.77 -40.48
N ASP A 189 -21.58 46.28 -39.86
CA ASP A 189 -21.36 47.61 -39.20
C ASP A 189 -22.52 48.65 -39.12
N ALA A 190 -22.58 49.63 -38.19
CA ALA A 190 -21.93 49.89 -36.88
C ALA A 190 -22.49 51.22 -36.25
N SER A 191 -21.88 51.67 -35.13
CA SER A 191 -21.76 53.04 -34.58
C SER A 191 -22.86 53.72 -33.71
N ASP A 192 -22.33 54.33 -32.62
CA ASP A 192 -22.63 55.64 -31.99
C ASP A 192 -23.93 56.02 -31.23
N LYS A 193 -23.71 56.44 -29.95
CA LYS A 193 -24.36 57.55 -29.19
C LYS A 193 -25.86 57.42 -28.81
N ALA A 194 -26.41 58.04 -27.75
CA ALA A 194 -25.90 58.65 -26.50
C ALA A 194 -27.09 58.85 -25.49
N ASP A 195 -26.90 59.67 -24.44
CA ASP A 195 -27.91 60.33 -23.56
C ASP A 195 -28.53 59.66 -22.30
N THR A 196 -27.96 60.04 -21.14
CA THR A 196 -28.53 60.82 -20.01
C THR A 196 -29.91 60.52 -19.35
N LYS A 197 -29.89 60.43 -17.99
CA LYS A 197 -30.92 60.78 -16.93
C LYS A 197 -31.53 59.67 -16.04
N SER A 198 -31.05 59.64 -14.78
CA SER A 198 -31.76 59.70 -13.48
C SER A 198 -33.07 58.92 -13.19
N ALA A 199 -33.09 58.11 -12.11
CA ALA A 199 -33.93 58.32 -10.89
C ALA A 199 -33.76 57.25 -9.77
N ASP A 200 -33.44 57.78 -8.59
CA ASP A 200 -33.22 57.32 -7.19
C ASP A 200 -34.23 56.37 -6.45
N GLU A 201 -33.93 56.09 -5.17
CA GLU A 201 -34.76 55.62 -4.02
C GLU A 201 -35.02 54.10 -3.79
N ARG A 202 -35.07 53.52 -2.56
CA ARG A 202 -34.72 53.94 -1.16
C ARG A 202 -34.75 52.75 -0.14
N SER A 203 -34.02 52.86 0.99
CA SER A 203 -34.34 52.48 2.42
C SER A 203 -34.96 51.09 2.82
N ASP A 204 -34.77 50.48 4.01
CA ASP A 204 -33.81 50.61 5.15
C ASP A 204 -34.03 49.51 6.23
N GLN A 205 -33.02 49.30 7.11
CA GLN A 205 -32.98 48.97 8.59
C GLN A 205 -34.07 48.09 9.28
N GLN A 206 -33.99 47.62 10.54
CA GLN A 206 -33.12 47.75 11.75
C GLN A 206 -33.14 46.36 12.47
N GLY A 207 -32.41 45.94 13.52
CA GLY A 207 -31.79 46.56 14.71
C GLY A 207 -32.24 45.77 15.98
N ASP A 208 -31.52 45.62 17.10
CA ASP A 208 -30.15 46.04 17.45
C ASP A 208 -29.62 45.39 18.78
N GLN A 209 -28.29 45.42 19.01
CA GLN A 209 -27.48 45.49 20.28
C GLN A 209 -27.80 44.65 21.57
N GLN A 210 -26.88 43.86 22.19
CA GLN A 210 -25.66 44.14 23.04
C GLN A 210 -25.94 44.21 24.58
N THR A 211 -25.04 43.93 25.56
CA THR A 211 -23.69 43.29 25.68
C THR A 211 -23.44 42.76 27.13
N ARG A 212 -22.34 42.01 27.38
CA ARG A 212 -21.56 41.83 28.66
C ARG A 212 -22.32 41.24 29.88
N GLY A 213 -21.87 40.24 30.64
CA GLY A 213 -20.52 39.75 30.98
C GLY A 213 -20.44 39.52 32.51
N GLY A 214 -19.59 38.59 33.00
CA GLY A 214 -19.03 38.66 34.37
C GLY A 214 -19.51 37.68 35.47
N ASN A 215 -18.71 36.62 35.67
CA ASN A 215 -18.19 36.12 36.96
C ASN A 215 -19.09 35.44 38.05
N ALA A 216 -18.53 34.34 38.60
CA ALA A 216 -18.66 33.72 39.93
C ALA A 216 -19.97 33.78 40.77
N GLY A 217 -20.55 32.59 41.01
CA GLY A 217 -20.40 31.91 42.33
C GLY A 217 -21.52 32.02 43.39
N GLY A 218 -21.81 30.86 44.03
CA GLY A 218 -22.28 30.79 45.42
C GLY A 218 -23.78 30.58 45.66
N ASN A 219 -24.09 29.65 46.59
CA ASN A 219 -25.40 29.29 47.18
C ASN A 219 -26.51 28.84 46.20
N ALA A 220 -27.29 27.79 46.46
CA ALA A 220 -27.93 27.29 47.70
C ALA A 220 -29.18 28.11 48.08
N GLY A 221 -30.33 27.43 48.01
CA GLY A 221 -31.67 27.94 48.25
C GLY A 221 -32.66 26.79 48.08
N GLU A 222 -33.02 26.18 49.22
CA GLU A 222 -34.11 25.22 49.30
C GLU A 222 -35.45 25.97 49.27
N ASP A 223 -36.46 25.42 48.61
CA ASP A 223 -37.86 25.82 48.81
C ASP A 223 -38.77 24.60 48.63
N ASP A 224 -39.66 24.37 49.60
CA ASP A 224 -40.40 23.11 49.78
C ASP A 224 -41.88 23.31 49.37
N GLY A 225 -42.19 23.03 48.10
CA GLY A 225 -43.51 23.25 47.51
C GLY A 225 -44.39 21.99 47.43
N ASP A 226 -44.99 21.54 48.54
CA ASP A 226 -45.95 20.43 48.52
C ASP A 226 -47.26 20.82 47.79
N GLY A 227 -47.82 19.90 46.97
CA GLY A 227 -48.81 20.33 45.97
C GLY A 227 -49.49 19.33 45.03
N ARG A 228 -49.70 18.06 45.42
CA ARG A 228 -50.94 17.31 45.07
C ARG A 228 -51.36 17.18 43.58
N GLN A 229 -50.92 16.11 42.87
CA GLN A 229 -51.75 15.18 42.05
C GLN A 229 -50.93 14.13 41.26
N GLY A 230 -51.56 13.03 40.80
CA GLY A 230 -50.98 12.11 39.79
C GLY A 230 -50.69 10.65 40.19
N ARG A 231 -51.69 9.87 40.63
CA ARG A 231 -51.51 8.40 40.85
C ARG A 231 -51.25 7.64 39.54
N ARG A 232 -50.00 7.26 39.24
CA ARG A 232 -49.61 6.12 38.34
C ARG A 232 -48.09 5.83 38.43
N GLY A 233 -47.66 4.95 39.35
CA GLY A 233 -46.22 4.72 39.52
C GLY A 233 -45.73 3.71 40.58
N ARG A 234 -46.49 2.65 40.91
CA ARG A 234 -46.06 1.63 41.89
C ARG A 234 -46.26 0.19 41.39
N ARG A 235 -45.34 -0.29 40.54
CA ARG A 235 -45.25 -1.73 40.17
C ARG A 235 -43.85 -2.22 39.70
N PHE A 236 -42.78 -1.46 39.94
CA PHE A 236 -41.41 -1.79 39.50
C PHE A 236 -40.31 -1.44 40.53
N ARG A 237 -40.49 -1.81 41.82
CA ARG A 237 -39.41 -1.68 42.83
C ARG A 237 -39.18 -2.91 43.72
N ASP A 238 -39.92 -4.00 43.52
CA ASP A 238 -39.85 -5.22 44.35
C ASP A 238 -39.04 -6.36 43.71
N ARG A 239 -37.86 -6.05 43.16
CA ARG A 239 -36.87 -7.04 42.67
C ARG A 239 -35.42 -6.80 43.11
N ARG A 240 -35.16 -5.83 44.00
CA ARG A 240 -33.81 -5.52 44.52
C ARG A 240 -33.64 -5.75 46.03
N ARG A 241 -34.31 -6.77 46.59
CA ARG A 241 -34.13 -7.14 48.01
C ARG A 241 -34.36 -8.63 48.36
N ARG A 242 -34.00 -9.53 47.43
CA ARG A 242 -33.95 -10.99 47.70
C ARG A 242 -32.83 -11.63 46.87
N GLY A 243 -31.60 -11.51 47.35
CA GLY A 243 -30.39 -12.01 46.67
C GLY A 243 -29.12 -11.87 47.51
N GLU A 244 -29.23 -11.98 48.83
CA GLU A 244 -28.12 -11.73 49.76
C GLU A 244 -28.14 -12.77 50.91
N ARG A 245 -27.85 -14.03 50.58
CA ARG A 245 -27.47 -15.06 51.54
C ARG A 245 -26.88 -16.29 50.85
N GLY A 246 -25.62 -16.61 51.15
CA GLY A 246 -24.96 -17.90 50.87
C GLY A 246 -24.67 -18.17 49.39
N GLY A 247 -23.38 -18.17 49.02
CA GLY A 247 -22.95 -18.55 47.68
C GLY A 247 -21.64 -17.90 47.26
N GLU A 248 -20.52 -18.40 47.79
CA GLU A 248 -19.21 -18.23 47.15
C GLU A 248 -19.23 -19.07 45.86
N GLY A 249 -19.82 -18.48 44.81
CA GLY A 249 -20.19 -19.14 43.56
C GLY A 249 -19.34 -18.63 42.41
N GLU A 250 -18.22 -19.30 42.19
CA GLU A 250 -17.25 -19.04 41.13
C GLU A 250 -17.88 -19.10 39.72
N SER A 251 -18.41 -17.96 39.26
CA SER A 251 -19.23 -17.86 38.04
C SER A 251 -18.69 -16.83 37.03
N GLY A 252 -17.37 -16.66 36.99
CA GLY A 252 -16.66 -15.87 35.97
C GLY A 252 -15.92 -16.69 34.91
N GLY A 253 -15.45 -17.90 35.26
CA GLY A 253 -14.51 -18.68 34.43
C GLY A 253 -15.12 -19.50 33.28
N ARG A 254 -16.45 -19.64 33.23
CA ARG A 254 -17.20 -20.67 32.48
C ARG A 254 -17.20 -20.57 30.94
N ASN A 255 -16.17 -19.97 30.37
CA ASN A 255 -15.96 -19.78 28.92
C ASN A 255 -14.48 -19.89 28.51
N GLU A 256 -13.54 -20.24 29.41
CA GLU A 256 -12.32 -20.93 28.98
C GLU A 256 -12.66 -22.41 28.72
N THR A 257 -12.07 -22.99 27.67
CA THR A 257 -12.35 -24.38 27.28
C THR A 257 -11.53 -25.30 28.17
N GLU A 258 -12.06 -25.64 29.34
CA GLU A 258 -11.42 -26.55 30.30
C GLU A 258 -11.04 -27.88 29.60
N LEU A 259 -9.73 -28.16 29.53
CA LEU A 259 -9.21 -29.42 29.04
C LEU A 259 -9.62 -30.53 30.00
N ARG A 260 -10.23 -31.59 29.47
CA ARG A 260 -10.39 -32.85 30.20
C ARG A 260 -9.13 -33.68 30.02
N GLU A 261 -8.80 -34.51 31.00
CA GLU A 261 -7.60 -35.37 30.95
C GLU A 261 -7.63 -36.35 29.74
N ASP A 262 -8.84 -36.69 29.27
CA ASP A 262 -9.09 -37.50 28.08
C ASP A 262 -9.07 -36.72 26.74
N ASP A 263 -8.79 -35.41 26.71
CA ASP A 263 -8.86 -34.62 25.48
C ASP A 263 -7.56 -34.72 24.66
N VAL A 264 -7.67 -35.32 23.47
CA VAL A 264 -6.57 -35.36 22.49
C VAL A 264 -6.29 -33.95 21.99
N VAL A 265 -5.13 -33.41 22.38
CA VAL A 265 -4.66 -32.11 21.95
C VAL A 265 -3.64 -32.22 20.82
N GLN A 266 -3.83 -31.45 19.76
CA GLN A 266 -2.88 -31.34 18.65
C GLN A 266 -2.06 -30.05 18.82
N PRO A 267 -0.71 -30.12 18.75
CA PRO A 267 0.12 -28.92 18.76
C PRO A 267 -0.10 -28.11 17.49
N VAL A 268 -0.15 -26.79 17.62
CA VAL A 268 -0.27 -25.85 16.49
C VAL A 268 0.75 -24.73 16.62
N ALA A 269 1.23 -24.26 15.47
CA ALA A 269 2.02 -23.05 15.32
C ALA A 269 1.44 -22.20 14.18
N GLY A 270 1.58 -20.88 14.27
CA GLY A 270 1.11 -19.95 13.23
C GLY A 270 1.21 -18.49 13.66
N ILE A 271 0.60 -17.59 12.89
CA ILE A 271 0.65 -16.15 13.16
C ILE A 271 -0.73 -15.63 13.54
N LEU A 272 -0.82 -14.94 14.67
CA LEU A 272 -2.06 -14.39 15.20
C LEU A 272 -2.50 -13.16 14.39
N ASP A 273 -3.62 -13.30 13.68
CA ASP A 273 -4.33 -12.25 13.00
C ASP A 273 -5.53 -11.82 13.86
N VAL A 274 -5.43 -10.65 14.50
CA VAL A 274 -6.46 -10.08 15.36
C VAL A 274 -7.30 -9.10 14.55
N LEU A 275 -8.61 -9.36 14.50
CA LEU A 275 -9.63 -8.54 13.83
C LEU A 275 -10.63 -8.03 14.88
N ASP A 276 -11.52 -7.10 14.51
CA ASP A 276 -12.29 -6.26 15.45
C ASP A 276 -13.02 -7.04 16.57
N ASN A 277 -13.57 -8.20 16.24
CA ASN A 277 -14.43 -8.99 17.13
C ASN A 277 -13.94 -10.44 17.36
N TYR A 278 -12.86 -10.86 16.69
CA TYR A 278 -12.36 -12.23 16.72
C TYR A 278 -10.89 -12.28 16.28
N ALA A 279 -10.17 -13.33 16.68
CA ALA A 279 -8.79 -13.57 16.24
C ALA A 279 -8.62 -15.00 15.72
N PHE A 280 -7.68 -15.16 14.78
CA PHE A 280 -7.30 -16.46 14.23
C PHE A 280 -5.77 -16.61 14.25
N VAL A 281 -5.26 -17.78 14.61
CA VAL A 281 -3.88 -18.16 14.30
C VAL A 281 -3.88 -18.75 12.89
N ARG A 282 -3.24 -18.05 11.96
CA ARG A 282 -3.06 -18.47 10.57
C ARG A 282 -2.03 -19.59 10.52
N THR A 283 -2.43 -20.80 10.16
CA THR A 283 -1.54 -21.98 10.18
C THR A 283 -0.86 -22.22 8.83
N SER A 284 -1.48 -21.78 7.73
CA SER A 284 -0.93 -21.88 6.36
C SER A 284 -0.11 -20.65 5.93
N GLY A 285 0.47 -19.91 6.87
CA GLY A 285 1.26 -18.70 6.62
C GLY A 285 0.48 -17.42 6.88
N TYR A 286 0.36 -16.54 5.88
CA TYR A 286 -0.11 -15.15 6.04
C TYR A 286 -1.51 -14.87 5.48
N LEU A 287 -2.18 -15.88 4.92
CA LEU A 287 -3.53 -15.80 4.37
C LEU A 287 -4.47 -16.74 5.12
N ALA A 288 -5.77 -16.46 5.06
CA ALA A 288 -6.79 -17.25 5.73
C ALA A 288 -6.84 -18.70 5.20
N GLY A 289 -6.59 -19.67 6.07
CA GLY A 289 -6.62 -21.10 5.78
C GLY A 289 -7.90 -21.80 6.26
N PRO A 290 -8.24 -22.98 5.70
CA PRO A 290 -9.31 -23.82 6.24
C PRO A 290 -8.95 -24.40 7.62
N ASN A 291 -7.65 -24.52 7.92
CA ASN A 291 -7.10 -25.09 9.15
C ASN A 291 -6.72 -24.02 10.18
N ASP A 292 -7.16 -22.78 9.99
CA ASP A 292 -6.90 -21.69 10.94
C ASP A 292 -7.57 -21.94 12.29
N VAL A 293 -6.89 -21.54 13.36
CA VAL A 293 -7.32 -21.82 14.73
C VAL A 293 -7.96 -20.58 15.35
N TYR A 294 -9.19 -20.71 15.85
CA TYR A 294 -9.91 -19.63 16.50
C TYR A 294 -9.31 -19.30 17.88
N VAL A 295 -9.04 -18.03 18.16
CA VAL A 295 -8.57 -17.56 19.48
C VAL A 295 -9.62 -16.64 20.08
N SER A 296 -10.01 -16.91 21.33
CA SER A 296 -10.98 -16.09 22.04
C SER A 296 -10.38 -14.71 22.37
N MET A 297 -11.18 -13.65 22.25
CA MET A 297 -10.73 -12.29 22.62
C MET A 297 -10.39 -12.17 24.10
N ASN A 298 -10.87 -13.08 24.95
CA ASN A 298 -10.45 -13.19 26.34
C ASN A 298 -9.00 -13.69 26.45
N MET A 299 -8.60 -14.72 25.70
CA MET A 299 -7.22 -15.21 25.68
C MET A 299 -6.25 -14.15 25.11
N VAL A 300 -6.65 -13.45 24.02
CA VAL A 300 -5.88 -12.33 23.46
C VAL A 300 -5.58 -11.26 24.52
N ARG A 301 -6.61 -10.83 25.27
CA ARG A 301 -6.48 -9.81 26.32
C ARG A 301 -5.71 -10.33 27.56
N LYS A 302 -6.06 -11.52 28.06
CA LYS A 302 -5.45 -12.18 29.24
C LYS A 302 -3.93 -12.36 29.09
N ASN A 303 -3.45 -12.57 27.86
CA ASN A 303 -2.06 -12.87 27.55
C ASN A 303 -1.30 -11.72 26.83
N GLY A 304 -1.91 -10.56 26.61
CA GLY A 304 -1.24 -9.40 26.00
C GLY A 304 -0.87 -9.59 24.52
N LEU A 305 -1.62 -10.43 23.80
CA LEU A 305 -1.36 -10.77 22.40
C LEU A 305 -1.79 -9.63 21.47
N ARG A 306 -1.05 -9.48 20.37
CA ARG A 306 -1.25 -8.45 19.33
C ARG A 306 -1.20 -9.09 17.94
N ARG A 307 -1.76 -8.42 16.93
CA ARG A 307 -1.68 -8.86 15.52
C ARG A 307 -0.21 -9.05 15.12
N GLY A 308 0.09 -10.11 14.37
CA GLY A 308 1.44 -10.47 13.95
C GLY A 308 2.26 -11.29 14.96
N ASP A 309 1.70 -11.66 16.12
CA ASP A 309 2.40 -12.55 17.06
C ASP A 309 2.50 -13.96 16.50
N ALA A 310 3.70 -14.52 16.40
CA ALA A 310 3.86 -15.95 16.17
C ALA A 310 3.50 -16.68 17.45
N VAL A 311 2.52 -17.58 17.38
CA VAL A 311 1.93 -18.27 18.51
C VAL A 311 2.15 -19.77 18.35
N THR A 312 2.61 -20.44 19.41
CA THR A 312 2.55 -21.90 19.53
C THR A 312 1.65 -22.29 20.69
N GLY A 313 0.93 -23.39 20.55
CA GLY A 313 -0.02 -23.86 21.56
C GLY A 313 -0.68 -25.16 21.15
N ALA A 314 -1.84 -25.45 21.72
CA ALA A 314 -2.56 -26.70 21.47
C ALA A 314 -4.06 -26.49 21.25
N VAL A 315 -4.61 -27.19 20.25
CA VAL A 315 -6.05 -27.25 19.95
C VAL A 315 -6.64 -28.57 20.39
N ARG A 316 -7.90 -28.56 20.83
CA ARG A 316 -8.69 -29.77 21.07
C ARG A 316 -9.11 -30.38 19.74
N VAL A 317 -8.74 -31.63 19.48
CA VAL A 317 -9.24 -32.37 18.30
C VAL A 317 -10.69 -32.78 18.58
N PRO A 318 -11.67 -32.43 17.73
CA PRO A 318 -13.04 -32.93 17.89
C PRO A 318 -13.07 -34.46 17.79
N ARG A 319 -13.73 -35.14 18.74
CA ARG A 319 -13.81 -36.61 18.72
C ARG A 319 -14.68 -37.09 17.57
N GLU A 320 -14.34 -38.23 16.97
CA GLU A 320 -15.28 -38.93 16.09
C GLU A 320 -16.58 -39.23 16.85
N GLY A 321 -17.72 -38.88 16.26
CA GLY A 321 -19.04 -38.87 16.92
C GLY A 321 -19.45 -37.55 17.59
N GLU A 322 -18.52 -36.63 17.89
CA GLU A 322 -18.85 -35.24 18.32
C GLU A 322 -19.04 -34.31 17.08
N GLY A 323 -18.51 -34.73 15.92
CA GLY A 323 -18.64 -34.03 14.64
C GLY A 323 -20.07 -33.98 14.10
N GLY A 324 -20.65 -32.77 14.08
CA GLY A 324 -21.92 -32.45 13.39
C GLY A 324 -23.07 -32.00 14.29
N GLY A 325 -22.92 -32.04 15.62
CA GLY A 325 -24.05 -31.88 16.56
C GLY A 325 -24.51 -30.45 16.86
N GLN A 326 -23.64 -29.58 17.39
CA GLN A 326 -24.08 -28.50 18.29
C GLN A 326 -23.60 -27.07 18.03
N ASN A 327 -23.05 -26.71 16.85
CA ASN A 327 -23.12 -25.31 16.36
C ASN A 327 -22.67 -25.16 14.89
N PRO A 328 -23.52 -24.65 13.97
CA PRO A 328 -23.07 -24.23 12.63
C PRO A 328 -22.18 -22.96 12.65
N ARG A 329 -21.94 -22.39 13.84
CA ARG A 329 -21.04 -21.24 14.06
C ARG A 329 -19.58 -21.62 14.34
N GLN A 330 -19.29 -22.85 14.80
CA GLN A 330 -17.92 -23.27 15.13
C GLN A 330 -17.29 -24.02 13.94
N LYS A 331 -16.94 -23.26 12.90
CA LYS A 331 -16.28 -23.78 11.69
C LYS A 331 -14.78 -24.08 11.89
N PHE A 332 -14.19 -23.56 12.96
CA PHE A 332 -12.74 -23.60 13.21
C PHE A 332 -12.48 -24.11 14.63
N ASN A 333 -11.41 -24.88 14.81
CA ASN A 333 -11.03 -25.43 16.11
C ASN A 333 -10.53 -24.30 17.05
N PRO A 334 -10.90 -24.28 18.33
CA PRO A 334 -10.42 -23.28 19.28
C PRO A 334 -9.00 -23.60 19.76
N LEU A 335 -8.18 -22.56 19.95
CA LEU A 335 -6.94 -22.64 20.73
C LEU A 335 -7.30 -22.79 22.21
N VAL A 336 -6.80 -23.85 22.85
CA VAL A 336 -7.13 -24.17 24.24
C VAL A 336 -5.96 -23.91 25.17
N ARG A 337 -4.74 -24.27 24.76
CA ARG A 337 -3.49 -23.96 25.49
C ARG A 337 -2.59 -23.07 24.65
N LEU A 338 -1.89 -22.14 25.31
CA LEU A 338 -0.90 -21.24 24.70
C LEU A 338 0.46 -21.53 25.33
N ASP A 339 1.43 -21.95 24.52
CA ASP A 339 2.69 -22.53 24.99
C ASP A 339 3.87 -21.56 24.83
N SER A 340 3.92 -20.81 23.72
CA SER A 340 4.90 -19.73 23.54
C SER A 340 4.38 -18.60 22.67
N VAL A 341 4.99 -17.42 22.82
CA VAL A 341 4.74 -16.24 21.98
C VAL A 341 6.08 -15.74 21.45
N ASN A 342 6.20 -15.63 20.13
CA ASN A 342 7.39 -15.17 19.41
C ASN A 342 8.68 -15.94 19.77
N GLY A 343 8.56 -17.22 20.15
CA GLY A 343 9.66 -18.09 20.57
C GLY A 343 10.11 -17.92 22.02
N GLY A 344 9.34 -17.19 22.85
CA GLY A 344 9.60 -17.03 24.28
C GLY A 344 8.36 -17.26 25.16
N PRO A 345 8.53 -17.24 26.50
CA PRO A 345 7.43 -17.40 27.45
C PRO A 345 6.30 -16.39 27.23
N VAL A 346 5.06 -16.85 27.44
CA VAL A 346 3.84 -16.04 27.26
C VAL A 346 3.85 -14.73 28.06
N GLU A 347 4.45 -14.74 29.25
CA GLU A 347 4.49 -13.56 30.14
C GLU A 347 5.25 -12.37 29.54
N ASN A 348 6.30 -12.64 28.75
CA ASN A 348 7.08 -11.59 28.08
C ASN A 348 6.26 -10.80 27.06
N ALA A 349 5.18 -11.39 26.51
CA ALA A 349 4.27 -10.71 25.59
C ALA A 349 3.46 -9.58 26.25
N LYS A 350 3.34 -9.58 27.58
CA LYS A 350 2.67 -8.52 28.36
C LYS A 350 3.57 -7.32 28.63
N ASN A 351 4.85 -7.58 28.92
CA ASN A 351 5.79 -6.57 29.43
C ASN A 351 6.56 -5.81 28.33
N ARG A 352 6.53 -6.30 27.08
CA ARG A 352 7.15 -5.63 25.93
C ARG A 352 6.58 -4.23 25.66
N PRO A 353 7.38 -3.29 25.14
CA PRO A 353 6.91 -1.98 24.70
C PRO A 353 5.90 -2.09 23.55
N ASP A 354 5.28 -0.96 23.20
CA ASP A 354 4.43 -0.80 22.02
C ASP A 354 5.25 -0.11 20.93
N PHE A 355 5.33 -0.72 19.73
CA PHE A 355 6.08 -0.18 18.59
C PHE A 355 5.74 1.30 18.28
N THR A 356 4.52 1.74 18.55
CA THR A 356 4.08 3.12 18.29
C THR A 356 4.61 4.14 19.32
N LYS A 357 5.09 3.69 20.48
CA LYS A 357 5.61 4.52 21.58
C LYS A 357 7.15 4.59 21.63
N LEU A 358 7.84 3.76 20.84
CA LEU A 358 9.30 3.69 20.80
C LEU A 358 9.89 4.88 20.02
N THR A 359 10.95 5.51 20.57
CA THR A 359 11.61 6.68 19.96
C THR A 359 12.20 6.33 18.59
N PRO A 360 11.77 6.99 17.49
CA PRO A 360 12.36 6.77 16.17
C PRO A 360 13.65 7.57 16.01
N LEU A 361 14.74 6.88 15.67
CA LEU A 361 16.03 7.50 15.35
C LEU A 361 16.34 7.42 13.85
N TYR A 362 17.35 8.17 13.42
CA TYR A 362 18.03 7.92 12.15
C TYR A 362 18.83 6.60 12.22
N PRO A 363 18.96 5.86 11.12
CA PRO A 363 19.90 4.74 11.04
C PRO A 363 21.33 5.18 11.33
N ASN A 364 22.01 4.47 12.22
CA ASN A 364 23.39 4.74 12.67
C ASN A 364 24.30 3.50 12.66
N GLN A 365 23.74 2.30 12.45
CA GLN A 365 24.49 1.08 12.16
C GLN A 365 24.25 0.68 10.71
N ARG A 366 25.32 0.52 9.92
CA ARG A 366 25.25 0.16 8.50
C ARG A 366 25.07 -1.34 8.29
N LEU A 367 24.20 -1.70 7.35
CA LEU A 367 24.14 -3.02 6.73
C LEU A 367 25.12 -2.99 5.55
N ARG A 368 26.32 -3.56 5.70
CA ARG A 368 27.28 -3.65 4.57
C ARG A 368 26.84 -4.79 3.65
N LEU A 369 26.76 -4.48 2.36
CA LEU A 369 26.26 -5.39 1.32
C LEU A 369 27.39 -6.06 0.53
N GLU A 370 28.59 -5.48 0.50
CA GLU A 370 29.77 -6.07 -0.14
C GLU A 370 30.02 -7.51 0.37
N THR A 371 30.05 -8.49 -0.53
CA THR A 371 30.11 -9.92 -0.18
C THR A 371 31.28 -10.69 -0.81
N THR A 372 31.50 -10.53 -2.11
CA THR A 372 32.64 -11.10 -2.86
C THR A 372 33.05 -10.12 -3.97
N PRO A 373 34.31 -10.15 -4.47
CA PRO A 373 34.81 -9.17 -5.43
C PRO A 373 33.98 -9.06 -6.72
N GLU A 374 33.39 -10.18 -7.15
CA GLU A 374 32.63 -10.35 -8.39
C GLU A 374 31.20 -9.81 -8.29
N ARG A 375 30.65 -9.69 -7.06
CA ARG A 375 29.28 -9.20 -6.80
C ARG A 375 29.21 -7.68 -6.83
N LEU A 376 29.58 -7.12 -7.98
CA LEU A 376 29.66 -5.68 -8.25
C LEU A 376 28.35 -4.93 -7.94
N THR A 377 27.18 -5.58 -8.07
CA THR A 377 25.88 -5.04 -7.63
C THR A 377 25.96 -4.49 -6.21
N THR A 378 26.39 -5.32 -5.27
CA THR A 378 26.40 -4.99 -3.84
C THR A 378 27.46 -3.93 -3.53
N ARG A 379 28.63 -4.04 -4.18
CA ARG A 379 29.73 -3.07 -4.08
C ARG A 379 29.33 -1.67 -4.55
N VAL A 380 28.60 -1.56 -5.66
CA VAL A 380 28.07 -0.28 -6.17
C VAL A 380 27.03 0.31 -5.22
N ILE A 381 26.10 -0.50 -4.70
CA ILE A 381 25.10 -0.02 -3.73
C ILE A 381 25.78 0.49 -2.46
N ASP A 382 26.77 -0.22 -1.92
CA ASP A 382 27.51 0.19 -0.72
C ASP A 382 28.29 1.52 -0.88
N LEU A 383 28.59 1.95 -2.11
CA LEU A 383 29.26 3.21 -2.40
C LEU A 383 28.31 4.35 -2.75
N ILE A 384 27.17 4.04 -3.39
CA ILE A 384 26.24 5.05 -3.92
C ILE A 384 25.01 5.23 -3.01
N MET A 385 24.47 4.18 -2.40
CA MET A 385 23.35 4.24 -1.46
C MET A 385 23.61 3.32 -0.25
N PRO A 386 24.44 3.75 0.73
CA PRO A 386 24.65 3.01 1.98
C PRO A 386 23.33 2.78 2.70
N ILE A 387 23.05 1.54 3.12
CA ILE A 387 21.82 1.17 3.81
C ILE A 387 22.09 1.01 5.31
N GLY A 388 21.28 1.65 6.15
CA GLY A 388 21.34 1.49 7.60
C GLY A 388 20.26 0.58 8.16
N LYS A 389 20.51 0.04 9.35
CA LYS A 389 19.49 -0.57 10.21
C LYS A 389 18.42 0.48 10.55
N GLY A 390 17.21 0.27 10.03
CA GLY A 390 16.10 1.22 10.14
C GLY A 390 15.81 2.04 8.87
N GLN A 391 16.45 1.75 7.73
CA GLN A 391 16.24 2.50 6.48
C GLN A 391 14.81 2.35 5.93
N ARG A 392 14.31 3.41 5.28
CA ARG A 392 13.16 3.41 4.35
C ARG A 392 13.71 3.60 2.94
N ALA A 393 14.19 2.52 2.33
CA ALA A 393 14.80 2.54 1.01
C ALA A 393 13.79 2.23 -0.10
N LEU A 394 13.89 2.94 -1.22
CA LEU A 394 13.12 2.70 -2.44
C LEU A 394 14.04 2.31 -3.60
N ILE A 395 13.83 1.14 -4.19
CA ILE A 395 14.48 0.72 -5.44
C ILE A 395 13.55 1.13 -6.59
N VAL A 396 13.88 2.26 -7.22
CA VAL A 396 13.06 2.91 -8.25
C VAL A 396 13.43 2.32 -9.61
N SER A 397 12.60 1.41 -10.12
CA SER A 397 12.91 0.60 -11.29
C SER A 397 11.85 0.77 -12.39
N PRO A 398 12.25 1.09 -13.63
CA PRO A 398 11.41 0.78 -14.78
C PRO A 398 11.34 -0.74 -15.01
N PRO A 399 10.35 -1.24 -15.76
CA PRO A 399 10.26 -2.66 -16.11
C PRO A 399 11.54 -3.17 -16.79
N LYS A 400 11.91 -4.43 -16.50
CA LYS A 400 13.10 -5.13 -17.04
C LYS A 400 14.49 -4.56 -16.67
N ALA A 401 14.58 -3.53 -15.82
CA ALA A 401 15.89 -2.96 -15.40
C ALA A 401 16.67 -3.80 -14.36
N GLY A 402 16.19 -5.00 -13.98
CA GLY A 402 16.90 -5.93 -13.09
C GLY A 402 16.53 -5.84 -11.60
N LYS A 403 15.36 -5.27 -11.23
CA LYS A 403 14.90 -5.13 -9.82
C LYS A 403 15.08 -6.43 -9.00
N THR A 404 14.69 -7.57 -9.58
CA THR A 404 14.60 -8.85 -8.87
C THR A 404 15.99 -9.38 -8.52
N THR A 405 16.93 -9.30 -9.47
CA THR A 405 18.34 -9.64 -9.25
C THR A 405 18.98 -8.74 -8.19
N ILE A 406 18.69 -7.44 -8.20
CA ILE A 406 19.18 -6.50 -7.18
C ILE A 406 18.59 -6.81 -5.79
N MET A 407 17.29 -7.14 -5.71
CA MET A 407 16.66 -7.57 -4.46
C MET A 407 17.26 -8.88 -3.93
N GLN A 408 17.55 -9.85 -4.81
CA GLN A 408 18.23 -11.11 -4.46
C GLN A 408 19.69 -10.91 -4.02
N ASP A 409 20.44 -10.01 -4.67
CA ASP A 409 21.80 -9.63 -4.28
C ASP A 409 21.80 -8.97 -2.88
N ILE A 410 20.87 -8.04 -2.62
CA ILE A 410 20.69 -7.41 -1.30
C ILE A 410 20.30 -8.45 -0.24
N ALA A 411 19.34 -9.33 -0.54
CA ALA A 411 18.86 -10.36 0.36
C ALA A 411 19.99 -11.30 0.82
N ASN A 412 20.74 -11.85 -0.15
CA ASN A 412 21.84 -12.76 0.13
C ASN A 412 23.03 -12.06 0.79
N ALA A 413 23.25 -10.78 0.50
CA ALA A 413 24.24 -9.98 1.22
C ALA A 413 23.88 -9.81 2.69
N ILE A 414 22.62 -9.48 3.00
CA ILE A 414 22.16 -9.31 4.39
C ILE A 414 22.25 -10.65 5.14
N THR A 415 21.76 -11.78 4.60
CA THR A 415 21.88 -13.06 5.31
C THR A 415 23.33 -13.57 5.45
N LYS A 416 24.27 -13.09 4.61
CA LYS A 416 25.71 -13.42 4.75
C LYS A 416 26.43 -12.53 5.76
N ASN A 417 26.19 -11.22 5.72
CA ASN A 417 26.96 -10.22 6.45
C ASN A 417 26.30 -9.78 7.77
N ASN A 418 24.98 -9.88 7.87
CA ASN A 418 24.18 -9.56 9.04
C ASN A 418 23.19 -10.71 9.37
N PRO A 419 23.70 -11.91 9.72
CA PRO A 419 22.85 -13.07 10.04
C PRO A 419 22.02 -12.90 11.33
N GLU A 420 22.25 -11.84 12.11
CA GLU A 420 21.41 -11.44 13.25
C GLU A 420 20.09 -10.77 12.82
N CYS A 421 20.00 -10.29 11.58
CA CYS A 421 18.79 -9.65 11.06
C CYS A 421 17.76 -10.68 10.60
N HIS A 422 16.53 -10.57 11.11
CA HIS A 422 15.41 -11.39 10.65
C HIS A 422 14.95 -10.88 9.27
N LEU A 423 15.37 -11.57 8.21
CA LEU A 423 15.02 -11.23 6.83
C LEU A 423 13.63 -11.77 6.45
N MET A 424 12.74 -10.87 6.06
CA MET A 424 11.41 -11.15 5.52
C MET A 424 11.34 -10.64 4.07
N VAL A 425 10.73 -11.41 3.17
CA VAL A 425 10.50 -11.00 1.78
C VAL A 425 9.02 -11.07 1.48
N VAL A 426 8.40 -9.92 1.19
CA VAL A 426 6.96 -9.77 0.95
C VAL A 426 6.72 -9.52 -0.53
N LEU A 427 6.08 -10.49 -1.20
CA LEU A 427 5.80 -10.49 -2.63
C LEU A 427 4.30 -10.33 -2.87
N VAL A 428 3.90 -9.32 -3.63
CA VAL A 428 2.51 -8.86 -3.75
C VAL A 428 2.15 -8.62 -5.20
N ASP A 429 1.11 -9.30 -5.72
CA ASP A 429 0.66 -9.21 -7.12
C ASP A 429 1.77 -9.57 -8.13
N GLU A 430 2.73 -10.39 -7.70
CA GLU A 430 3.86 -10.84 -8.52
C GLU A 430 3.72 -12.31 -8.94
N ARG A 431 4.56 -12.76 -9.86
CA ARG A 431 4.35 -14.02 -10.58
C ARG A 431 4.75 -15.27 -9.79
N PRO A 432 4.04 -16.42 -9.94
CA PRO A 432 4.40 -17.67 -9.29
C PRO A 432 5.84 -18.14 -9.58
N GLU A 433 6.35 -17.91 -10.80
CA GLU A 433 7.74 -18.24 -11.14
C GLU A 433 8.76 -17.36 -10.40
N GLU A 434 8.49 -16.06 -10.25
CA GLU A 434 9.35 -15.12 -9.50
C GLU A 434 9.30 -15.36 -7.99
N VAL A 435 8.12 -15.75 -7.46
CA VAL A 435 7.95 -16.23 -6.07
C VAL A 435 8.76 -17.50 -5.83
N THR A 436 8.70 -18.47 -6.75
CA THR A 436 9.42 -19.75 -6.63
C THR A 436 10.94 -19.57 -6.70
N ASP A 437 11.43 -18.68 -7.56
CA ASP A 437 12.85 -18.32 -7.61
C ASP A 437 13.28 -17.65 -6.29
N MET A 438 12.55 -16.63 -5.82
CA MET A 438 12.86 -15.96 -4.55
C MET A 438 12.90 -16.93 -3.35
N GLN A 439 11.96 -17.89 -3.28
CA GLN A 439 11.93 -18.94 -2.24
C GLN A 439 13.13 -19.91 -2.28
N ARG A 440 13.76 -20.10 -3.44
CA ARG A 440 14.95 -20.97 -3.60
C ARG A 440 16.26 -20.20 -3.47
N SER A 441 16.25 -18.94 -3.90
CA SER A 441 17.42 -18.08 -4.04
C SER A 441 17.68 -17.19 -2.83
N VAL A 442 16.77 -17.11 -1.84
CA VAL A 442 16.94 -16.29 -0.62
C VAL A 442 16.72 -17.11 0.65
N LYS A 443 17.68 -17.01 1.58
CA LYS A 443 17.57 -17.53 2.95
C LYS A 443 16.86 -16.51 3.85
N GLY A 444 15.54 -16.59 3.93
CA GLY A 444 14.69 -15.73 4.76
C GLY A 444 13.22 -16.18 4.79
N GLU A 445 12.38 -15.45 5.52
CA GLU A 445 10.94 -15.70 5.60
C GLU A 445 10.22 -15.12 4.36
N VAL A 446 9.93 -15.96 3.37
CA VAL A 446 9.29 -15.52 2.11
C VAL A 446 7.77 -15.65 2.18
N ILE A 447 7.09 -14.52 1.96
CA ILE A 447 5.67 -14.28 2.16
C ILE A 447 5.09 -13.81 0.82
N ALA A 448 4.17 -14.56 0.23
CA ALA A 448 3.70 -14.28 -1.13
C ALA A 448 2.18 -14.27 -1.27
N SER A 449 1.67 -13.31 -2.04
CA SER A 449 0.31 -13.25 -2.56
C SER A 449 0.38 -12.96 -4.06
N THR A 450 0.32 -14.02 -4.86
CA THR A 450 0.48 -14.01 -6.33
C THR A 450 -0.67 -13.33 -7.06
N PHE A 451 -0.43 -12.86 -8.29
CA PHE A 451 -1.39 -12.05 -9.07
C PHE A 451 -2.74 -12.72 -9.40
N ASP A 452 -2.87 -14.04 -9.20
CA ASP A 452 -4.11 -14.81 -9.37
C ASP A 452 -5.11 -14.61 -8.21
N ARG A 453 -4.66 -14.00 -7.11
CA ARG A 453 -5.46 -13.72 -5.91
C ARG A 453 -6.18 -12.37 -5.97
N PRO A 454 -7.30 -12.20 -5.24
CA PRO A 454 -7.99 -10.91 -5.18
C PRO A 454 -7.15 -9.85 -4.44
N PRO A 455 -7.31 -8.54 -4.76
CA PRO A 455 -6.61 -7.44 -4.08
C PRO A 455 -6.73 -7.40 -2.54
N SER A 456 -7.78 -8.03 -1.99
CA SER A 456 -7.94 -8.20 -0.53
C SER A 456 -6.91 -9.14 0.10
N ASP A 457 -6.44 -10.16 -0.62
CA ASP A 457 -5.42 -11.09 -0.12
C ASP A 457 -4.05 -10.39 -0.07
N HIS A 458 -3.78 -9.56 -1.08
CA HIS A 458 -2.56 -8.75 -1.16
C HIS A 458 -2.42 -7.80 0.03
N THR A 459 -3.49 -7.08 0.39
CA THR A 459 -3.48 -6.16 1.54
C THR A 459 -3.40 -6.93 2.87
N GLN A 460 -4.18 -7.99 3.06
CA GLN A 460 -4.13 -8.83 4.27
C GLN A 460 -2.73 -9.40 4.53
N ALA A 461 -2.08 -9.99 3.51
CA ALA A 461 -0.74 -10.55 3.65
C ALA A 461 0.29 -9.48 4.04
N ALA A 462 0.25 -8.31 3.38
CA ALA A 462 1.15 -7.20 3.69
C ALA A 462 0.91 -6.61 5.08
N GLU A 463 -0.34 -6.46 5.53
CA GLU A 463 -0.67 -5.99 6.88
C GLU A 463 -0.18 -6.96 7.96
N LEU A 464 -0.40 -8.26 7.79
CA LEU A 464 0.02 -9.25 8.77
C LEU A 464 1.55 -9.40 8.79
N ALA A 465 2.22 -9.25 7.64
CA ALA A 465 3.68 -9.20 7.55
C ALA A 465 4.29 -7.97 8.25
N ILE A 466 3.71 -6.77 8.08
CA ILE A 466 4.27 -5.57 8.73
C ILE A 466 3.95 -5.52 10.23
N GLU A 467 2.82 -6.06 10.68
CA GLU A 467 2.58 -6.25 12.12
C GLU A 467 3.53 -7.32 12.70
N ARG A 468 3.76 -8.43 12.00
CA ARG A 468 4.76 -9.44 12.38
C ARG A 468 6.15 -8.83 12.59
N ALA A 469 6.61 -8.01 11.65
CA ALA A 469 7.88 -7.31 11.76
C ALA A 469 7.94 -6.42 13.01
N LYS A 470 6.87 -5.66 13.31
CA LYS A 470 6.79 -4.84 14.54
C LYS A 470 6.85 -5.68 15.81
N ARG A 471 6.18 -6.84 15.87
CA ARG A 471 6.22 -7.73 17.05
C ARG A 471 7.62 -8.27 17.34
N LEU A 472 8.42 -8.49 16.30
CA LEU A 472 9.84 -8.90 16.42
C LEU A 472 10.72 -7.74 16.90
N VAL A 473 10.51 -6.52 16.36
CA VAL A 473 11.24 -5.32 16.78
C VAL A 473 10.91 -4.90 18.22
N GLU A 474 9.68 -5.13 18.69
CA GLU A 474 9.28 -5.01 20.10
C GLU A 474 10.05 -5.97 21.05
N GLN A 475 10.77 -6.96 20.52
CA GLN A 475 11.67 -7.84 21.27
C GLN A 475 13.16 -7.46 21.14
N GLY A 476 13.49 -6.31 20.55
CA GLY A 476 14.88 -5.88 20.34
C GLY A 476 15.57 -6.49 19.12
N LYS A 477 14.85 -7.19 18.24
CA LYS A 477 15.43 -7.80 17.02
C LYS A 477 15.50 -6.80 15.88
N ASP A 478 16.58 -6.85 15.11
CA ASP A 478 16.64 -6.19 13.81
C ASP A 478 15.84 -6.99 12.78
N VAL A 479 14.97 -6.30 12.02
CA VAL A 479 14.14 -6.91 10.98
C VAL A 479 14.35 -6.16 9.67
N VAL A 480 14.55 -6.91 8.59
CA VAL A 480 14.62 -6.37 7.23
C VAL A 480 13.45 -6.92 6.42
N VAL A 481 12.59 -6.04 5.92
CA VAL A 481 11.48 -6.39 5.03
C VAL A 481 11.81 -5.93 3.61
N LEU A 482 12.03 -6.88 2.71
CA LEU A 482 12.11 -6.62 1.28
C LEU A 482 10.70 -6.69 0.70
N LEU A 483 10.18 -5.59 0.15
CA LEU A 483 8.82 -5.54 -0.43
C LEU A 483 8.89 -5.45 -1.95
N ASP A 484 8.38 -6.45 -2.65
CA ASP A 484 8.07 -6.35 -4.08
C ASP A 484 6.56 -6.39 -4.32
N SER A 485 5.89 -5.28 -4.64
CA SER A 485 6.38 -3.90 -4.73
C SER A 485 5.42 -2.92 -4.06
N ILE A 486 5.92 -1.76 -3.61
CA ILE A 486 5.06 -0.74 -2.99
C ILE A 486 4.04 -0.19 -4.00
N THR A 487 4.38 -0.16 -5.29
CA THR A 487 3.47 0.25 -6.37
C THR A 487 2.33 -0.75 -6.56
N ARG A 488 2.62 -2.06 -6.60
CA ARG A 488 1.58 -3.10 -6.64
C ARG A 488 0.72 -3.10 -5.37
N LEU A 489 1.32 -2.93 -4.19
CA LEU A 489 0.56 -2.81 -2.93
C LEU A 489 -0.34 -1.57 -2.92
N GLY A 490 0.13 -0.43 -3.45
CA GLY A 490 -0.69 0.78 -3.65
C GLY A 490 -1.89 0.55 -4.57
N ARG A 491 -1.69 -0.17 -5.68
CA ARG A 491 -2.78 -0.62 -6.57
C ARG A 491 -3.75 -1.57 -5.87
N ALA A 492 -3.26 -2.50 -5.05
CA ALA A 492 -4.10 -3.42 -4.29
C ALA A 492 -5.02 -2.66 -3.30
N TYR A 493 -4.47 -1.73 -2.51
CA TYR A 493 -5.29 -0.86 -1.65
C TYR A 493 -6.29 -0.01 -2.45
N ASN A 494 -5.88 0.55 -3.59
CA ASN A 494 -6.78 1.33 -4.46
C ASN A 494 -7.97 0.52 -4.99
N ASN A 495 -7.77 -0.77 -5.24
CA ASN A 495 -8.80 -1.66 -5.79
C ASN A 495 -9.63 -2.35 -4.69
N ALA A 496 -9.10 -2.49 -3.48
CA ALA A 496 -9.78 -3.12 -2.33
C ALA A 496 -10.53 -2.12 -1.42
N SER A 497 -10.14 -0.85 -1.41
CA SER A 497 -10.76 0.17 -0.53
C SER A 497 -12.10 0.66 -1.08
N PRO A 498 -13.10 0.95 -0.23
CA PRO A 498 -14.28 1.71 -0.63
C PRO A 498 -13.87 3.10 -1.15
N ALA A 499 -14.45 3.54 -2.28
CA ALA A 499 -14.15 4.83 -2.88
C ALA A 499 -14.54 6.00 -1.95
N SER A 500 -13.61 6.92 -1.70
CA SER A 500 -13.82 8.11 -0.86
C SER A 500 -14.56 9.25 -1.57
N GLY A 501 -14.75 9.12 -2.89
CA GLY A 501 -15.23 10.19 -3.76
C GLY A 501 -14.16 11.24 -4.11
N ARG A 502 -12.94 11.13 -3.58
CA ARG A 502 -11.81 12.04 -3.85
C ARG A 502 -10.70 11.31 -4.60
N ILE A 503 -10.85 11.28 -5.93
CA ILE A 503 -9.93 10.64 -6.85
C ILE A 503 -8.89 11.67 -7.33
N LEU A 504 -7.62 11.35 -7.17
CA LEU A 504 -6.47 12.11 -7.65
C LEU A 504 -6.25 11.90 -9.16
N SER A 505 -5.39 12.73 -9.75
CA SER A 505 -4.86 12.49 -11.10
C SER A 505 -4.37 11.05 -11.27
N GLY A 506 -4.65 10.44 -12.42
CA GLY A 506 -4.29 9.05 -12.68
C GLY A 506 -5.23 7.98 -12.10
N GLY A 507 -6.34 8.37 -11.46
CA GLY A 507 -7.39 7.43 -11.03
C GLY A 507 -7.14 6.79 -9.66
N VAL A 508 -6.28 7.40 -8.84
CA VAL A 508 -5.89 6.90 -7.52
C VAL A 508 -6.75 7.58 -6.43
N ASP A 509 -7.38 6.82 -5.54
CA ASP A 509 -8.13 7.40 -4.43
C ASP A 509 -7.19 7.99 -3.37
N SER A 510 -7.47 9.23 -2.94
CA SER A 510 -6.66 9.95 -1.95
C SER A 510 -6.53 9.23 -0.59
N THR A 511 -7.46 8.36 -0.21
CA THR A 511 -7.39 7.58 1.04
C THR A 511 -6.63 6.26 0.87
N ALA A 512 -6.64 5.67 -0.32
CA ALA A 512 -6.02 4.36 -0.60
C ALA A 512 -4.49 4.35 -0.42
N LEU A 513 -3.83 5.51 -0.53
CA LEU A 513 -2.39 5.63 -0.30
C LEU A 513 -2.01 5.70 1.19
N TYR A 514 -2.96 5.90 2.11
CA TYR A 514 -2.66 6.03 3.54
C TYR A 514 -2.13 4.73 4.19
N PRO A 515 -2.74 3.55 3.99
CA PRO A 515 -2.19 2.29 4.51
C PRO A 515 -0.77 1.95 4.00
N PRO A 516 -0.44 2.00 2.69
CA PRO A 516 0.92 1.71 2.24
C PRO A 516 1.92 2.82 2.60
N LYS A 517 1.50 4.08 2.76
CA LYS A 517 2.34 5.12 3.39
C LYS A 517 2.68 4.74 4.84
N ARG A 518 1.72 4.20 5.61
CA ARG A 518 1.97 3.68 6.97
C ARG A 518 2.81 2.40 6.99
N PHE A 519 2.74 1.56 5.96
CA PHE A 519 3.64 0.42 5.79
C PHE A 519 5.09 0.92 5.66
N LEU A 520 5.39 1.74 4.65
CA LEU A 520 6.74 2.25 4.42
C LEU A 520 7.24 3.13 5.58
N GLY A 521 6.36 3.98 6.13
CA GLY A 521 6.62 4.80 7.31
C GLY A 521 6.73 4.03 8.64
N ALA A 522 6.52 2.72 8.65
CA ALA A 522 6.83 1.90 9.82
C ALA A 522 8.35 1.81 10.03
N ALA A 523 9.14 1.70 8.96
CA ALA A 523 10.59 1.54 9.07
C ALA A 523 11.29 2.74 9.73
N ARG A 524 12.14 2.42 10.69
CA ARG A 524 12.82 3.33 11.62
C ARG A 524 13.93 2.57 12.36
N ASN A 525 14.96 3.29 12.75
CA ASN A 525 15.84 2.85 13.84
C ASN A 525 15.16 3.16 15.18
N ILE A 526 15.49 2.45 16.26
CA ILE A 526 14.84 2.63 17.56
C ILE A 526 15.87 2.80 18.68
N GLU A 527 15.66 3.80 19.51
CA GLU A 527 16.41 4.03 20.74
C GLU A 527 16.20 2.88 21.74
N HIS A 528 17.28 2.23 22.17
CA HIS A 528 17.29 1.07 23.07
C HIS A 528 16.42 -0.12 22.60
N GLY A 529 16.18 -0.25 21.29
CA GLY A 529 15.44 -1.36 20.68
C GLY A 529 16.16 -1.95 19.46
N GLY A 530 15.46 -2.81 18.71
CA GLY A 530 15.90 -3.27 17.40
C GLY A 530 15.41 -2.35 16.29
N SER A 531 15.93 -2.50 15.07
CA SER A 531 15.51 -1.68 13.92
C SER A 531 14.47 -2.36 13.02
N LEU A 532 13.61 -1.55 12.38
CA LEU A 532 12.79 -2.00 11.27
C LEU A 532 13.29 -1.36 9.98
N THR A 533 13.94 -2.15 9.12
CA THR A 533 14.39 -1.74 7.78
C THR A 533 13.34 -2.19 6.76
N ILE A 534 12.94 -1.30 5.84
CA ILE A 534 12.11 -1.63 4.68
C ILE A 534 12.85 -1.20 3.41
N ILE A 535 13.02 -2.14 2.49
CA ILE A 535 13.57 -1.91 1.15
C ILE A 535 12.48 -2.33 0.17
N ALA A 536 11.80 -1.36 -0.44
CA ALA A 536 10.68 -1.64 -1.35
C ALA A 536 11.03 -1.29 -2.79
N THR A 537 10.66 -2.14 -3.75
CA THR A 537 10.70 -1.74 -5.17
C THR A 537 9.51 -0.83 -5.49
N ALA A 538 9.77 0.21 -6.28
CA ALA A 538 8.77 1.12 -6.83
C ALA A 538 8.88 1.10 -8.36
N MET A 539 7.77 0.84 -9.05
CA MET A 539 7.73 0.82 -10.51
C MET A 539 7.51 2.22 -11.06
N VAL A 540 8.37 2.62 -12.00
CA VAL A 540 8.27 3.91 -12.73
C VAL A 540 8.23 3.68 -14.23
N GLU A 541 7.91 4.73 -14.99
CA GLU A 541 7.90 4.71 -16.46
C GLU A 541 7.04 3.58 -17.10
N THR A 542 6.00 3.12 -16.39
CA THR A 542 5.09 2.04 -16.82
C THR A 542 4.10 2.48 -17.90
N GLY A 543 4.03 3.78 -18.18
CA GLY A 543 2.97 4.41 -18.98
C GLY A 543 1.68 4.70 -18.22
N SER A 544 1.55 4.25 -16.96
CA SER A 544 0.37 4.54 -16.13
C SER A 544 0.57 5.79 -15.28
N THR A 545 -0.27 6.81 -15.48
CA THR A 545 -0.27 8.03 -14.67
C THR A 545 -0.57 7.77 -13.19
N GLY A 546 -1.32 6.70 -12.89
CA GLY A 546 -1.53 6.23 -11.53
C GLY A 546 -0.24 5.77 -10.85
N ASP A 547 0.65 5.05 -11.54
CA ASP A 547 1.94 4.62 -10.98
C ASP A 547 2.85 5.83 -10.67
N THR A 548 2.84 6.85 -11.53
CA THR A 548 3.59 8.10 -11.28
C THR A 548 3.12 8.79 -10.01
N VAL A 549 1.80 8.91 -9.79
CA VAL A 549 1.24 9.52 -8.57
C VAL A 549 1.52 8.66 -7.33
N ILE A 550 1.40 7.33 -7.45
CA ILE A 550 1.78 6.39 -6.39
C ILE A 550 3.27 6.54 -6.02
N PHE A 551 4.16 6.70 -7.01
CA PHE A 551 5.60 6.86 -6.81
C PHE A 551 5.96 8.15 -6.07
N GLU A 552 5.52 9.32 -6.56
CA GLU A 552 5.85 10.62 -5.94
C GLU A 552 5.37 10.69 -4.48
N GLU A 553 4.20 10.12 -4.20
CA GLU A 553 3.63 10.05 -2.84
C GLU A 553 4.41 9.14 -1.88
N PHE A 554 5.17 8.16 -2.37
CA PHE A 554 6.10 7.37 -1.56
C PHE A 554 7.52 7.94 -1.54
N LYS A 555 7.96 8.64 -2.59
CA LYS A 555 9.27 9.31 -2.67
C LYS A 555 9.50 10.30 -1.52
N GLY A 556 8.46 11.04 -1.13
CA GLY A 556 8.47 11.90 0.06
C GLY A 556 8.57 11.16 1.41
N THR A 557 8.25 9.86 1.46
CA THR A 557 8.25 9.03 2.68
C THR A 557 9.58 8.28 2.89
N GLY A 558 10.27 7.95 1.80
CA GLY A 558 11.58 7.29 1.82
C GLY A 558 12.72 8.19 2.33
N ASN A 559 13.79 7.57 2.81
CA ASN A 559 15.05 8.26 3.16
C ASN A 559 16.29 7.66 2.45
N ALA A 560 16.12 6.69 1.55
CA ALA A 560 17.12 6.31 0.57
C ALA A 560 16.44 5.95 -0.77
N GLU A 561 17.08 6.26 -1.89
CA GLU A 561 16.59 6.02 -3.25
C GLU A 561 17.70 5.40 -4.11
N LEU A 562 17.44 4.22 -4.69
CA LEU A 562 18.30 3.59 -5.69
C LEU A 562 17.54 3.58 -7.01
N LYS A 563 17.87 4.51 -7.91
CA LYS A 563 17.24 4.58 -9.23
C LYS A 563 17.97 3.64 -10.19
N LEU A 564 17.20 2.83 -10.93
CA LEU A 564 17.67 2.06 -12.07
C LEU A 564 17.26 2.77 -13.37
N ASP A 565 18.11 2.74 -14.39
CA ASP A 565 17.84 3.39 -15.68
C ASP A 565 17.64 2.37 -16.82
N ARG A 566 16.60 2.59 -17.61
CA ARG A 566 16.20 1.72 -18.72
C ARG A 566 17.27 1.66 -19.81
N LYS A 567 17.89 2.78 -20.17
CA LYS A 567 18.88 2.87 -21.26
C LYS A 567 20.18 2.16 -20.88
N ILE A 568 20.54 2.18 -19.59
CA ILE A 568 21.68 1.43 -19.04
C ILE A 568 21.41 -0.07 -19.15
N ALA A 569 20.20 -0.52 -18.76
CA ALA A 569 19.78 -1.92 -18.89
C ALA A 569 19.66 -2.39 -20.36
N GLU A 570 19.15 -1.54 -21.27
CA GLU A 570 19.06 -1.82 -22.71
C GLU A 570 20.43 -1.99 -23.37
N ARG A 571 21.45 -1.25 -22.90
CA ARG A 571 22.88 -1.47 -23.24
C ARG A 571 23.48 -2.73 -22.60
N ARG A 572 22.71 -3.51 -21.82
CA ARG A 572 23.14 -4.69 -21.05
C ARG A 572 24.22 -4.41 -19.99
N VAL A 573 24.30 -3.18 -19.49
CA VAL A 573 25.18 -2.83 -18.38
C VAL A 573 24.45 -3.11 -17.07
N PHE A 574 25.00 -4.02 -16.27
CA PHE A 574 24.45 -4.43 -14.97
C PHE A 574 25.51 -4.32 -13.86
N PRO A 575 25.18 -3.78 -12.67
CA PRO A 575 23.87 -3.27 -12.25
C PRO A 575 23.47 -1.98 -13.01
N ALA A 576 22.21 -1.86 -13.39
CA ALA A 576 21.71 -0.76 -14.23
C ALA A 576 21.40 0.51 -13.41
N VAL A 577 22.29 0.87 -12.47
CA VAL A 577 22.07 1.95 -11.48
C VAL A 577 22.40 3.32 -12.09
N ASP A 578 21.45 4.25 -11.94
CA ASP A 578 21.67 5.66 -12.21
C ASP A 578 22.35 6.30 -10.98
N VAL A 579 23.66 6.54 -11.09
CA VAL A 579 24.51 6.97 -9.96
C VAL A 579 24.08 8.33 -9.40
N ASN A 580 23.75 9.28 -10.28
CA ASN A 580 23.62 10.69 -9.94
C ASN A 580 22.39 11.03 -9.06
N PRO A 581 21.17 10.51 -9.33
CA PRO A 581 20.00 10.72 -8.45
C PRO A 581 19.88 9.70 -7.32
N SER A 582 20.73 8.66 -7.28
CA SER A 582 20.71 7.65 -6.20
C SER A 582 21.42 8.16 -4.94
N GLY A 583 20.94 7.77 -3.76
CA GLY A 583 21.58 8.12 -2.50
C GLY A 583 20.76 7.90 -1.24
N THR A 584 21.42 8.06 -0.10
CA THR A 584 20.84 7.95 1.24
C THR A 584 20.84 9.33 1.91
N ARG A 585 19.76 9.71 2.58
CA ARG A 585 19.72 10.90 3.43
C ARG A 585 20.42 10.61 4.75
N LYS A 586 21.33 11.50 5.15
CA LYS A 586 22.21 11.35 6.31
C LYS A 586 23.18 10.16 6.23
N ASP A 587 23.82 9.98 5.08
CA ASP A 587 24.84 8.94 4.91
C ASP A 587 26.12 9.19 5.74
N GLU A 588 26.35 10.42 6.22
CA GLU A 588 27.37 10.73 7.24
C GLU A 588 27.18 9.99 8.58
N LEU A 589 25.98 9.44 8.85
CA LEU A 589 25.70 8.62 10.03
C LEU A 589 25.97 7.12 9.81
N LEU A 590 26.32 6.71 8.59
CA LEU A 590 26.52 5.29 8.20
C LEU A 590 27.96 4.99 7.73
N LEU A 591 28.77 6.03 7.52
CA LEU A 591 30.16 5.99 7.07
C LEU A 591 31.08 6.51 8.19
N SER A 592 32.35 6.08 8.23
CA SER A 592 33.34 6.80 9.04
C SER A 592 33.63 8.19 8.41
N PRO A 593 34.17 9.17 9.17
CA PRO A 593 34.49 10.49 8.61
C PRO A 593 35.41 10.42 7.38
N ASP A 594 36.38 9.51 7.38
CA ASP A 594 37.31 9.30 6.27
C ASP A 594 36.63 8.61 5.07
N GLU A 595 35.81 7.58 5.33
CA GLU A 595 35.02 6.88 4.30
C GLU A 595 34.04 7.87 3.63
N PHE A 596 33.37 8.72 4.43
CA PHE A 596 32.49 9.79 3.96
C PHE A 596 33.24 10.83 3.12
N ALA A 597 34.40 11.31 3.58
CA ALA A 597 35.19 12.31 2.85
C ALA A 597 35.62 11.81 1.45
N ILE A 598 36.01 10.54 1.34
CA ILE A 598 36.40 9.92 0.06
C ILE A 598 35.16 9.64 -0.81
N VAL A 599 34.08 9.09 -0.25
CA VAL A 599 32.82 8.85 -0.99
C VAL A 599 32.21 10.17 -1.49
N HIS A 600 32.33 11.26 -0.73
CA HIS A 600 31.89 12.58 -1.16
C HIS A 600 32.76 13.13 -2.32
N LYS A 601 34.09 12.97 -2.28
CA LYS A 601 34.97 13.29 -3.44
C LYS A 601 34.58 12.45 -4.67
N LEU A 602 34.35 11.15 -4.51
CA LEU A 602 33.91 10.25 -5.57
C LEU A 602 32.57 10.69 -6.19
N ARG A 603 31.57 10.98 -5.35
CA ARG A 603 30.25 11.50 -5.77
C ARG A 603 30.39 12.78 -6.60
N ARG A 604 31.26 13.71 -6.19
CA ARG A 604 31.53 14.94 -6.97
C ARG A 604 32.13 14.64 -8.35
N VAL A 605 33.10 13.73 -8.45
CA VAL A 605 33.68 13.31 -9.75
C VAL A 605 32.63 12.67 -10.65
N LEU A 606 31.82 11.74 -10.12
CA LEU A 606 30.78 11.05 -10.89
C LEU A 606 29.64 11.99 -11.32
N SER A 607 29.30 13.00 -10.52
CA SER A 607 28.28 14.01 -10.85
C SER A 607 28.65 14.93 -12.03
N GLY A 608 29.93 14.97 -12.41
CA GLY A 608 30.39 15.68 -13.61
C GLY A 608 30.28 14.87 -14.91
N LEU A 609 29.74 13.65 -14.85
CA LEU A 609 29.61 12.72 -15.97
C LEU A 609 28.15 12.36 -16.24
N ASP A 610 27.82 12.08 -17.50
CA ASP A 610 26.55 11.44 -17.87
C ASP A 610 26.37 10.13 -17.10
N SER A 611 25.15 9.80 -16.65
CA SER A 611 24.88 8.58 -15.85
C SER A 611 25.44 7.28 -16.47
N HIS A 612 25.44 7.19 -17.80
CA HIS A 612 26.07 6.10 -18.55
C HIS A 612 27.59 6.03 -18.35
N GLN A 613 28.28 7.17 -18.49
CA GLN A 613 29.72 7.27 -18.30
C GLN A 613 30.10 7.07 -16.83
N ALA A 614 29.30 7.57 -15.89
CA ALA A 614 29.49 7.41 -14.46
C ALA A 614 29.47 5.93 -14.03
N ILE A 615 28.48 5.14 -14.48
CA ILE A 615 28.42 3.71 -14.15
C ILE A 615 29.51 2.90 -14.89
N ASP A 616 29.76 3.19 -16.18
CA ASP A 616 30.81 2.50 -16.96
C ASP A 616 32.20 2.76 -16.32
N LEU A 617 32.49 3.99 -15.90
CA LEU A 617 33.72 4.36 -15.19
C LEU A 617 33.81 3.66 -13.83
N LEU A 618 32.79 3.76 -12.98
CA LEU A 618 32.78 3.14 -11.64
C LEU A 618 33.02 1.63 -11.74
N MET A 619 32.30 0.96 -12.64
CA MET A 619 32.47 -0.47 -12.90
C MET A 619 33.86 -0.83 -13.42
N SER A 620 34.47 0.02 -14.26
CA SER A 620 35.84 -0.20 -14.75
C SER A 620 36.91 -0.13 -13.66
N GLN A 621 36.70 0.67 -12.61
CA GLN A 621 37.64 0.80 -11.48
C GLN A 621 37.39 -0.25 -10.39
N LEU A 622 36.12 -0.57 -10.09
CA LEU A 622 35.77 -1.65 -9.14
C LEU A 622 36.29 -3.02 -9.61
N ARG A 623 36.36 -3.27 -10.93
CA ARG A 623 36.96 -4.49 -11.50
C ARG A 623 38.48 -4.61 -11.30
N LYS A 624 39.17 -3.52 -10.94
CA LYS A 624 40.63 -3.51 -10.66
C LYS A 624 40.96 -3.75 -9.19
N THR A 625 39.95 -3.87 -8.34
CA THR A 625 40.08 -3.90 -6.87
C THR A 625 39.27 -5.03 -6.28
N LYS A 626 39.79 -5.66 -5.24
CA LYS A 626 39.18 -6.81 -4.58
C LYS A 626 38.00 -6.41 -3.69
N ASN A 627 38.06 -5.23 -3.10
CA ASN A 627 37.01 -4.69 -2.23
C ASN A 627 36.89 -3.17 -2.31
N ASN A 628 35.83 -2.62 -1.70
CA ASN A 628 35.54 -1.19 -1.71
C ASN A 628 36.55 -0.37 -0.88
N TYR A 629 37.17 -0.95 0.14
CA TYR A 629 38.23 -0.28 0.90
C TYR A 629 39.47 0.01 0.04
N GLU A 630 39.97 -0.99 -0.69
CA GLU A 630 41.08 -0.83 -1.64
C GLU A 630 40.75 0.21 -2.73
N PHE A 631 39.53 0.18 -3.25
CA PHE A 631 39.03 1.18 -4.19
C PHE A 631 39.02 2.60 -3.61
N LEU A 632 38.51 2.80 -2.39
CA LEU A 632 38.50 4.11 -1.74
C LEU A 632 39.93 4.61 -1.45
N VAL A 633 40.86 3.74 -1.09
CA VAL A 633 42.29 4.08 -0.94
C VAL A 633 42.96 4.44 -2.27
N GLN A 634 42.53 3.86 -3.40
CA GLN A 634 42.97 4.30 -4.72
C GLN A 634 42.36 5.66 -5.10
N VAL A 635 41.07 5.87 -4.82
CA VAL A 635 40.38 7.15 -5.09
C VAL A 635 41.00 8.29 -4.26
N SER A 636 41.32 8.07 -2.98
CA SER A 636 41.90 9.13 -2.13
C SER A 636 43.27 9.61 -2.61
N LYS A 637 44.06 8.73 -3.23
CA LYS A 637 45.36 9.05 -3.86
C LYS A 637 45.27 9.67 -5.25
N THR A 638 44.14 9.48 -5.95
CA THR A 638 43.99 9.86 -7.36
C THR A 638 43.04 11.06 -7.56
N ALA A 639 42.23 11.41 -6.55
CA ALA A 639 41.32 12.55 -6.61
C ALA A 639 42.11 13.89 -6.50
N PRO A 640 41.94 14.83 -7.45
CA PRO A 640 42.55 16.15 -7.35
C PRO A 640 42.21 16.86 -6.03
N GLY A 641 43.21 17.50 -5.43
CA GLY A 641 43.11 17.98 -4.05
C GLY A 641 43.34 16.86 -3.03
N SER A 642 44.44 16.11 -3.19
CA SER A 642 45.17 15.56 -2.05
C SER A 642 45.51 16.71 -1.09
N MET A 643 45.48 16.45 0.23
CA MET A 643 45.94 17.45 1.19
C MET A 643 47.45 17.27 1.35
N ASP A 644 48.21 18.29 1.00
CA ASP A 644 49.62 18.39 1.38
C ASP A 644 49.66 18.66 2.89
N VAL A 645 49.91 17.60 3.66
CA VAL A 645 50.15 17.62 5.11
C VAL A 645 51.34 16.70 5.36
N ASP A 646 52.52 17.32 5.43
CA ASP A 646 53.74 16.74 6.00
C ASP A 646 53.61 16.59 7.53
#